data_AF-A0A932ZTK7-F1
#
_entry.id   AF-A0A932ZTK7-F1
#
_cell.length_a   1.000
_cell.length_b   1.000
_cell.length_c   1.000
_cell.angle_alpha   90.00
_cell.angle_beta   90.00
_cell.angle_gamma   90.00
#
_symmetry.space_group_name_H-M   'P 1'
#
loop_
_entity.id
_entity.type
_entity.pdbx_description
1 polymer ?
#
loop_
_entity_poly.entity_id
_entity_poly.type
_entity_poly.pdbx_seq_one_letter_code
_entity_poly.pdbx_strand_id
1 'polypeptide(L)'
;MLTCTRCGGENRPQALHCRHCGADLGSVCPACQVANLRDAVFCDRCGTALAGESTGPAPSRSGARAEAAIPSGASAADGTSYTPRHLRAVVGPAGGIRGERKEVVVLFADVSGFTDLSEEIDPEEVHRVMNGCFEILTSEVHRFGGTVNQYTGDGVMALFGAPRALEGAPRDSIRAALHMQERLRDYGARLETERGLRFRVRIGLNAGEVVVGAIGDDLRMDYTAMGDTTNVAARLQVAATPGEVLVSESLFRLTREWFKFEDMGERVFKGRSKPIRVYRVMGRGKVSTRIEAAALRGLTCLRERGEVLEALLHLYGEVREGRGQIVALTGEAGIGKSRMVYELKEVLKREQAEPPLCLAASATHYDRYAPLSLLRRILKTYAQTVAVYCPVVPGGEDGFWQDVILARASQLLPETEDIPSIQRILRRSGGGEQAGAADLQRGLEALRAMFILESRERPLVLAVDNMRDAEPSSLEFLDLLAGRISGARVLFIPVHRPGFENPWASRSNFHQIALWPLSPRAGEEMIREILGQPVSPQLVEVVLSRAQGNPFFIEELVRGIRETGSIVSEGGQLRLRTSGDEISFPRTIQDVVLARLDALPPHLREVLQAAAVIGPRFDCDLLAGVLGEAPDVEARLADLQEMEILYASEGKLRGEWRFSNRMIQEMAYKEMLRGQRAVLHERVGMAIESQ
;
A
#
# COMPACT_ATOMS: atom_id res chain seq x y z
N MET A 1 29.57 48.27 -22.70
CA MET A 1 30.78 47.73 -23.37
C MET A 1 31.63 47.05 -22.31
N LEU A 2 32.39 46.02 -22.65
CA LEU A 2 33.16 45.24 -21.68
C LEU A 2 34.66 45.53 -21.80
N THR A 3 35.25 46.10 -20.76
CA THR A 3 36.66 46.51 -20.76
C THR A 3 37.54 45.37 -20.28
N CYS A 4 38.56 45.01 -21.05
CA CYS A 4 39.47 43.93 -20.67
C CYS A 4 40.31 44.34 -19.46
N THR A 5 40.23 43.60 -18.36
CA THR A 5 41.03 43.84 -17.15
C THR A 5 42.52 43.64 -17.36
N ARG A 6 42.94 42.91 -18.41
CA ARG A 6 44.34 42.65 -18.73
C ARG A 6 45.01 43.75 -19.54
N CYS A 7 44.33 44.35 -20.50
CA CYS A 7 44.94 45.33 -21.42
C CYS A 7 44.19 46.67 -21.52
N GLY A 8 43.05 46.81 -20.83
CA GLY A 8 42.20 48.02 -20.89
C GLY A 8 41.41 48.18 -22.19
N GLY A 9 41.59 47.31 -23.18
CA GLY A 9 40.90 47.41 -24.48
C GLY A 9 39.39 47.14 -24.38
N GLU A 10 38.59 47.95 -25.07
CA GLU A 10 37.12 47.83 -25.09
C GLU A 10 36.64 46.71 -26.03
N ASN A 11 35.67 45.93 -25.56
CA ASN A 11 35.08 44.79 -26.27
C ASN A 11 33.54 44.87 -26.28
N ARG A 12 32.94 44.15 -27.22
CA ARG A 12 31.48 44.01 -27.29
C ARG A 12 30.97 43.23 -26.06
N PRO A 13 29.74 43.48 -25.58
CA PRO A 13 29.22 42.84 -24.35
C PRO A 13 29.16 41.30 -24.37
N GLN A 14 29.11 40.69 -25.56
CA GLN A 14 29.07 39.23 -25.77
C GLN A 14 30.44 38.66 -26.17
N ALA A 15 31.51 39.46 -26.13
CA ALA A 15 32.84 38.99 -26.52
C ALA A 15 33.41 38.07 -25.45
N LEU A 16 33.63 36.80 -25.78
CA LEU A 16 34.24 35.80 -24.89
C LEU A 16 35.75 36.01 -24.72
N HIS A 17 36.41 36.66 -25.68
CA HIS A 17 37.83 36.95 -25.60
C HIS A 17 38.09 38.42 -25.96
N CYS A 18 39.12 39.00 -25.35
CA CYS A 18 39.53 40.35 -25.67
C CYS A 18 40.09 40.39 -27.09
N ARG A 19 39.50 41.24 -27.94
CA ARG A 19 39.92 41.40 -29.35
C ARG A 19 41.31 42.04 -29.50
N HIS A 20 41.89 42.56 -28.43
CA HIS A 20 43.22 43.21 -28.44
C HIS A 20 44.33 42.30 -27.90
N CYS A 21 44.08 41.51 -26.85
CA CYS A 21 45.13 40.70 -26.22
C CYS A 21 44.79 39.20 -26.07
N GLY A 22 43.61 38.76 -26.51
CA GLY A 22 43.18 37.36 -26.44
C GLY A 22 42.82 36.85 -25.04
N ALA A 23 42.85 37.69 -24.01
CA ALA A 23 42.46 37.28 -22.65
C ALA A 23 40.97 36.90 -22.58
N ASP A 24 40.66 35.81 -21.89
CA ASP A 24 39.29 35.35 -21.66
C ASP A 24 38.54 36.38 -20.80
N LEU A 25 37.33 36.73 -21.25
CA LEU A 25 36.50 37.76 -20.63
C LEU A 25 35.33 37.17 -19.82
N GLY A 26 35.12 35.84 -19.89
CA GLY A 26 34.08 35.15 -19.13
C GLY A 26 32.64 35.45 -19.59
N SER A 27 31.66 34.91 -18.86
CA SER A 27 30.23 35.18 -19.08
C SER A 27 29.71 36.17 -18.03
N VAL A 28 28.97 37.19 -18.47
CA VAL A 28 28.37 38.17 -17.55
C VAL A 28 27.01 37.68 -17.10
N CYS A 29 26.77 37.66 -15.79
CA CYS A 29 25.47 37.28 -15.26
C CYS A 29 24.38 38.25 -15.73
N PRO A 30 23.28 37.76 -16.34
CA PRO A 30 22.21 38.64 -16.81
C PRO A 30 21.46 39.31 -15.66
N ALA A 31 21.47 38.72 -14.45
CA ALA A 31 20.76 39.25 -13.29
C ALA A 31 21.57 40.29 -12.51
N CYS A 32 22.85 40.03 -12.22
CA CYS A 32 23.66 40.90 -11.35
C CYS A 32 24.88 41.55 -12.03
N GLN A 33 25.09 41.28 -13.32
CA GLN A 33 26.16 41.85 -14.16
C GLN A 33 27.59 41.57 -13.68
N VAL A 34 27.78 40.58 -12.80
CA VAL A 34 29.11 40.09 -12.41
C VAL A 34 29.66 39.17 -13.50
N ALA A 35 30.95 39.31 -13.80
CA ALA A 35 31.67 38.40 -14.70
C ALA A 35 31.97 37.09 -13.98
N ASN A 36 31.67 35.97 -14.64
CA ASN A 36 31.89 34.61 -14.15
C ASN A 36 32.77 33.87 -15.14
N LEU A 37 33.40 32.80 -14.66
CA LEU A 37 34.20 31.92 -15.52
C LEU A 37 33.31 31.25 -16.57
N ARG A 38 33.92 30.86 -17.69
CA ARG A 38 33.18 30.34 -18.86
C ARG A 38 32.48 29.00 -18.60
N ASP A 39 33.00 28.22 -17.67
CA ASP A 39 32.45 26.94 -17.19
C ASP A 39 31.51 27.11 -15.99
N ALA A 40 31.30 28.33 -15.50
CA ALA A 40 30.37 28.60 -14.42
C ALA A 40 28.92 28.39 -14.92
N VAL A 41 28.30 27.31 -14.43
CA VAL A 41 26.90 26.97 -14.70
C VAL A 41 25.95 27.92 -13.94
N PHE A 42 26.42 28.47 -12.82
CA PHE A 42 25.69 29.44 -11.99
C PHE A 42 26.57 30.65 -11.72
N CYS A 43 25.95 31.81 -11.52
CA CYS A 43 26.67 33.00 -11.11
C CYS A 43 27.23 32.85 -9.69
N ASP A 44 28.53 33.10 -9.53
CA ASP A 44 29.26 32.96 -8.26
C ASP A 44 28.74 33.90 -7.15
N ARG A 45 27.97 34.93 -7.52
CA ARG A 45 27.43 35.90 -6.57
C ARG A 45 25.96 35.68 -6.23
N CYS A 46 25.10 35.49 -7.23
CA CYS A 46 23.65 35.45 -7.02
C CYS A 46 23.00 34.10 -7.34
N GLY A 47 23.78 33.09 -7.76
CA GLY A 47 23.27 31.75 -8.04
C GLY A 47 22.40 31.64 -9.29
N THR A 48 22.25 32.70 -10.09
CA THR A 48 21.46 32.66 -11.33
C THR A 48 22.15 31.76 -12.36
N ALA A 49 21.41 30.82 -12.93
CA ALA A 49 21.92 29.94 -13.98
C ALA A 49 22.37 30.76 -15.21
N LEU A 50 23.59 30.52 -15.65
CA LEU A 50 24.19 31.19 -16.81
C LEU A 50 23.97 30.26 -18.01
N ALA A 51 23.03 30.62 -18.89
CA ALA A 51 22.56 29.74 -19.94
C ALA A 51 23.70 29.26 -20.86
N GLY A 52 23.91 27.94 -20.89
CA GLY A 52 24.79 27.24 -21.81
C GLY A 52 24.48 25.75 -21.83
N GLU A 53 23.78 25.30 -22.89
CA GLU A 53 23.56 23.89 -23.20
C GLU A 53 24.90 23.16 -23.43
N SER A 54 25.06 21.95 -22.89
CA SER A 54 26.12 21.03 -23.30
C SER A 54 25.53 19.68 -23.71
N THR A 55 25.73 19.35 -24.99
CA THR A 55 25.40 18.12 -25.67
C THR A 55 26.59 17.15 -25.65
N GLY A 56 26.55 16.17 -24.71
CA GLY A 56 27.26 14.86 -24.72
C GLY A 56 28.81 14.80 -24.74
N PRO A 57 29.43 13.60 -24.69
CA PRO A 57 29.12 12.39 -23.92
C PRO A 57 30.09 12.21 -22.72
N ALA A 58 29.64 11.58 -21.63
CA ALA A 58 30.46 11.33 -20.45
C ALA A 58 31.56 10.26 -20.72
N PRO A 59 32.82 10.48 -20.31
CA PRO A 59 33.84 9.44 -20.32
C PRO A 59 33.67 8.51 -19.12
N SER A 60 33.77 7.22 -19.38
CA SER A 60 33.88 6.17 -18.39
C SER A 60 35.23 6.21 -17.69
N ARG A 61 35.24 6.12 -16.35
CA ARG A 61 36.30 5.45 -15.58
C ARG A 61 35.81 5.09 -14.18
N SER A 62 35.50 3.79 -14.07
CA SER A 62 35.71 2.90 -12.93
C SER A 62 36.37 3.49 -11.68
N GLY A 63 35.65 3.39 -10.56
CA GLY A 63 36.14 3.62 -9.21
C GLY A 63 35.06 3.25 -8.20
N ALA A 64 34.84 1.95 -8.01
CA ALA A 64 33.88 1.43 -7.05
C ALA A 64 34.25 1.84 -5.61
N ARG A 65 33.41 2.69 -5.01
CA ARG A 65 33.14 2.70 -3.57
C ARG A 65 31.65 2.96 -3.38
N ALA A 66 30.94 1.89 -3.03
CA ALA A 66 29.56 1.97 -2.57
C ALA A 66 29.57 2.44 -1.12
N GLU A 67 29.34 3.74 -0.91
CA GLU A 67 28.96 4.27 0.39
C GLU A 67 27.46 4.51 0.39
N ALA A 68 26.79 3.79 1.28
CA ALA A 68 25.39 3.98 1.62
C ALA A 68 25.23 5.31 2.35
N ALA A 69 24.89 6.36 1.61
CA ALA A 69 24.49 7.65 2.17
C ALA A 69 22.96 7.74 2.25
N ILE A 70 22.44 7.62 3.47
CA ILE A 70 21.14 8.14 3.87
C ILE A 70 21.22 9.67 3.67
N PRO A 71 20.31 10.33 2.95
CA PRO A 71 20.31 11.78 2.91
C PRO A 71 19.84 12.29 4.27
N SER A 72 20.81 12.65 5.11
CA SER A 72 20.64 13.52 6.26
C SER A 72 20.71 14.96 5.77
N GLY A 73 19.73 15.78 6.16
CA GLY A 73 19.71 17.21 5.85
C GLY A 73 18.47 17.67 5.09
N ALA A 74 17.29 17.59 5.72
CA ALA A 74 16.24 18.57 5.46
C ALA A 74 16.26 19.54 6.65
N SER A 75 16.91 20.68 6.47
CA SER A 75 16.82 21.81 7.39
C SER A 75 15.39 22.35 7.34
N ALA A 76 14.64 22.16 8.43
CA ALA A 76 13.29 22.67 8.62
C ALA A 76 13.29 24.15 9.03
N ALA A 77 13.99 25.01 8.27
CA ALA A 77 14.13 26.43 8.59
C ALA A 77 13.53 27.39 7.55
N ASP A 78 13.08 26.92 6.39
CA ASP A 78 12.31 27.73 5.45
C ASP A 78 11.06 26.96 5.06
N GLY A 79 9.89 27.60 5.08
CA GLY A 79 8.56 27.04 4.75
C GLY A 79 8.39 26.56 3.31
N THR A 80 9.36 25.81 2.80
CA THR A 80 9.40 25.24 1.46
C THR A 80 8.64 23.92 1.43
N SER A 81 7.75 23.81 0.45
CA SER A 81 6.78 22.73 0.29
C SER A 81 7.46 21.36 0.16
N TYR A 82 7.09 20.43 1.04
CA TYR A 82 7.46 19.03 0.92
C TYR A 82 6.63 18.37 -0.19
N THR A 83 7.23 18.15 -1.37
CA THR A 83 6.68 17.25 -2.39
C THR A 83 7.50 15.96 -2.42
N PRO A 84 6.99 14.83 -1.88
CA PRO A 84 7.67 13.55 -1.96
C PRO A 84 8.14 13.19 -3.38
N ARG A 85 9.36 12.64 -3.53
CA ARG A 85 9.95 12.30 -4.85
C ARG A 85 9.08 11.33 -5.68
N HIS A 86 8.28 10.47 -5.04
CA HIS A 86 7.38 9.53 -5.72
C HIS A 86 6.12 10.19 -6.30
N LEU A 87 5.83 11.45 -5.95
CA LEU A 87 4.69 12.23 -6.47
C LEU A 87 5.02 12.99 -7.75
N ARG A 88 6.31 13.24 -8.03
CA ARG A 88 6.73 13.94 -9.27
C ARG A 88 6.38 13.17 -10.54
N ALA A 89 6.21 11.85 -10.46
CA ALA A 89 5.82 11.00 -11.59
C ALA A 89 4.30 10.95 -11.85
N VAL A 90 3.47 11.48 -10.95
CA VAL A 90 1.99 11.48 -11.08
C VAL A 90 1.50 12.73 -11.82
N VAL A 91 2.33 13.77 -11.91
CA VAL A 91 2.02 15.00 -12.64
C VAL A 91 2.61 14.89 -14.04
N GLY A 92 1.79 14.54 -15.02
CA GLY A 92 2.19 14.52 -16.43
C GLY A 92 2.53 15.94 -16.94
N PRO A 93 3.40 16.06 -17.96
CA PRO A 93 3.80 17.34 -18.54
C PRO A 93 2.73 17.83 -19.53
N ALA A 94 1.57 18.25 -19.04
CA ALA A 94 0.61 19.07 -19.79
C ALA A 94 -0.40 19.71 -18.83
N GLY A 95 -0.34 21.03 -18.69
CA GLY A 95 -1.13 21.85 -17.76
C GLY A 95 -2.63 21.87 -18.04
N GLY A 96 -3.32 20.79 -17.70
CA GLY A 96 -4.77 20.75 -17.51
C GLY A 96 -5.06 20.28 -16.08
N ILE A 97 -5.83 21.06 -15.32
CA ILE A 97 -6.33 20.69 -14.00
C ILE A 97 -7.11 19.36 -14.14
N ARG A 98 -6.49 18.24 -13.81
CA ARG A 98 -7.14 16.93 -13.72
C ARG A 98 -7.33 16.62 -12.25
N GLY A 99 -8.51 16.95 -11.74
CA GLY A 99 -8.90 16.49 -10.42
C GLY A 99 -9.66 15.15 -10.48
N GLU A 100 -9.61 14.38 -9.40
CA GLU A 100 -10.29 13.10 -9.23
C GLU A 100 -11.01 13.08 -7.88
N ARG A 101 -12.15 12.40 -7.81
CA ARG A 101 -12.83 12.14 -6.52
C ARG A 101 -12.25 10.87 -5.91
N LYS A 102 -11.75 10.96 -4.68
CA LYS A 102 -11.19 9.81 -3.94
C LYS A 102 -11.76 9.71 -2.54
N GLU A 103 -12.05 8.50 -2.12
CA GLU A 103 -12.30 8.17 -0.71
C GLU A 103 -10.96 8.05 0.00
N VAL A 104 -10.80 8.78 1.11
CA VAL A 104 -9.56 8.82 1.87
C VAL A 104 -9.82 8.70 3.36
N VAL A 105 -8.79 8.34 4.10
CA VAL A 105 -8.74 8.60 5.55
C VAL A 105 -7.84 9.78 5.82
N VAL A 106 -8.42 10.80 6.45
CA VAL A 106 -7.68 11.97 6.91
C VAL A 106 -7.24 11.73 8.34
N LEU A 107 -5.96 11.92 8.61
CA LEU A 107 -5.35 11.86 9.93
C LEU A 107 -4.85 13.26 10.29
N PHE A 108 -5.23 13.74 11.47
CA PHE A 108 -4.61 14.90 12.12
C PHE A 108 -3.90 14.43 13.37
N ALA A 109 -2.63 14.82 13.52
CA ALA A 109 -1.83 14.61 14.71
C ALA A 109 -1.29 15.95 15.19
N ASP A 110 -1.37 16.22 16.48
CA ASP A 110 -1.05 17.53 17.04
C ASP A 110 -0.47 17.40 18.46
N VAL A 111 0.52 18.24 18.78
CA VAL A 111 1.22 18.22 20.06
C VAL A 111 0.36 18.89 21.15
N SER A 112 0.15 18.17 22.25
CA SER A 112 -0.64 18.69 23.37
C SER A 112 0.14 19.74 24.15
N GLY A 113 -0.45 20.93 24.35
CA GLY A 113 0.15 21.97 25.19
C GLY A 113 1.35 22.67 24.55
N PHE A 114 1.43 22.66 23.21
CA PHE A 114 2.54 23.29 22.47
C PHE A 114 2.67 24.79 22.77
N THR A 115 1.56 25.51 22.93
CA THR A 115 1.57 26.94 23.25
C THR A 115 2.25 27.22 24.58
N ASP A 116 1.86 26.50 25.64
CA ASP A 116 2.47 26.62 26.97
C ASP A 116 3.96 26.23 26.93
N LEU A 117 4.30 25.17 26.17
CA LEU A 117 5.68 24.71 25.97
C LEU A 117 6.56 25.77 25.27
N SER A 118 5.99 26.50 24.31
CA SER A 118 6.72 27.52 23.53
C SER A 118 6.98 28.82 24.30
N GLU A 119 6.27 29.05 25.40
CA GLU A 119 6.46 30.22 26.26
C GLU A 119 7.54 29.98 27.35
N GLU A 120 7.76 28.72 27.74
CA GLU A 120 8.66 28.35 28.84
C GLU A 120 10.08 27.93 28.38
N ILE A 121 10.26 27.62 27.10
CA ILE A 121 11.49 27.00 26.56
C ILE A 121 12.12 27.89 25.49
N ASP A 122 13.45 27.82 25.38
CA ASP A 122 14.19 28.47 24.31
C ASP A 122 13.70 28.06 22.91
N PRO A 123 13.49 29.00 21.97
CA PRO A 123 12.97 28.71 20.64
C PRO A 123 13.79 27.65 19.85
N GLU A 124 15.12 27.63 19.98
CA GLU A 124 15.96 26.64 19.30
C GLU A 124 15.74 25.23 19.85
N GLU A 125 15.39 25.14 21.13
CA GLU A 125 15.11 23.89 21.79
C GLU A 125 13.72 23.36 21.43
N VAL A 126 12.71 24.23 21.36
CA VAL A 126 11.37 23.88 20.85
C VAL A 126 11.47 23.36 19.42
N HIS A 127 12.24 24.02 18.55
CA HIS A 127 12.47 23.56 17.18
C HIS A 127 13.10 22.16 17.12
N ARG A 128 14.11 21.87 17.97
CA ARG A 128 14.72 20.53 18.03
C ARG A 128 13.73 19.46 18.47
N VAL A 129 12.92 19.75 19.49
CA VAL A 129 11.91 18.80 19.99
C VAL A 129 10.85 18.53 18.93
N MET A 130 10.38 19.57 18.24
CA MET A 130 9.37 19.46 17.19
C MET A 130 9.88 18.73 15.95
N ASN A 131 11.13 18.98 15.54
CA ASN A 131 11.72 18.24 14.41
C ASN A 131 11.75 16.74 14.70
N GLY A 132 12.16 16.31 15.89
CA GLY A 132 12.11 14.90 16.29
C GLY A 132 10.69 14.32 16.28
N CYS A 133 9.69 15.10 16.72
CA CYS A 133 8.28 14.70 16.63
C CYS A 133 7.82 14.54 15.18
N PHE A 134 8.11 15.52 14.32
CA PHE A 134 7.72 15.50 12.91
C PHE A 134 8.40 14.38 12.14
N GLU A 135 9.65 14.05 12.45
CA GLU A 135 10.32 12.87 11.89
C GLU A 135 9.59 11.59 12.25
N ILE A 136 9.20 11.42 13.52
CA ILE A 136 8.43 10.25 13.97
C ILE A 136 7.08 10.20 13.26
N LEU A 137 6.30 11.28 13.28
CA LEU A 137 4.98 11.33 12.64
C LEU A 137 5.08 11.05 11.12
N THR A 138 5.98 11.74 10.43
CA THR A 138 6.17 11.59 8.98
C THR A 138 6.64 10.18 8.62
N SER A 139 7.56 9.61 9.41
CA SER A 139 8.05 8.24 9.18
C SER A 139 6.93 7.20 9.33
N GLU A 140 6.09 7.31 10.36
CA GLU A 140 4.99 6.37 10.56
C GLU A 140 3.86 6.56 9.53
N VAL A 141 3.56 7.80 9.11
CA VAL A 141 2.61 8.04 7.99
C VAL A 141 3.09 7.29 6.73
N HIS A 142 4.33 7.53 6.32
CA HIS A 142 4.89 6.92 5.11
C HIS A 142 5.04 5.41 5.23
N ARG A 143 5.43 4.93 6.42
CA ARG A 143 5.56 3.51 6.73
C ARG A 143 4.24 2.74 6.63
N PHE A 144 3.09 3.40 6.67
CA PHE A 144 1.79 2.72 6.48
C PHE A 144 1.12 3.09 5.15
N GLY A 145 1.89 3.62 4.19
CA GLY A 145 1.41 3.97 2.85
C GLY A 145 0.59 5.27 2.80
N GLY A 146 0.66 6.08 3.86
CA GLY A 146 0.07 7.41 3.89
C GLY A 146 1.00 8.48 3.29
N THR A 147 0.40 9.62 2.96
CA THR A 147 1.09 10.81 2.45
C THR A 147 0.89 11.96 3.42
N VAL A 148 1.97 12.58 3.88
CA VAL A 148 1.88 13.85 4.62
C VAL A 148 1.47 14.94 3.64
N ASN A 149 0.34 15.58 3.91
CA ASN A 149 -0.18 16.65 3.08
C ASN A 149 0.38 18.02 3.47
N GLN A 150 0.34 18.32 4.78
CA GLN A 150 0.81 19.60 5.30
C GLN A 150 1.21 19.51 6.77
N TYR A 151 2.10 20.42 7.18
CA TYR A 151 2.43 20.68 8.58
C TYR A 151 1.57 21.86 9.07
N THR A 152 0.92 21.73 10.22
CA THR A 152 0.02 22.76 10.80
C THR A 152 0.72 23.66 11.82
N GLY A 153 2.05 23.65 11.86
CA GLY A 153 2.87 24.36 12.85
C GLY A 153 3.19 23.49 14.06
N ASP A 154 2.17 23.01 14.75
CA ASP A 154 2.22 22.13 15.94
C ASP A 154 1.83 20.67 15.64
N GLY A 155 1.47 20.39 14.38
CA GLY A 155 0.92 19.11 13.98
C GLY A 155 1.14 18.75 12.51
N VAL A 156 0.60 17.59 12.14
CA VAL A 156 0.67 17.02 10.79
C VAL A 156 -0.74 16.63 10.34
N MET A 157 -1.07 16.99 9.11
CA MET A 157 -2.18 16.43 8.36
C MET A 157 -1.67 15.41 7.35
N ALA A 158 -2.20 14.20 7.41
CA ALA A 158 -1.87 13.12 6.49
C ALA A 158 -3.12 12.50 5.85
N LEU A 159 -2.93 11.93 4.66
CA LEU A 159 -3.96 11.27 3.88
C LEU A 159 -3.56 9.82 3.61
N PHE A 160 -4.49 8.90 3.79
CA PHE A 160 -4.37 7.50 3.37
C PHE A 160 -5.39 7.23 2.27
N GLY A 161 -4.97 6.56 1.20
CA GLY A 161 -5.78 6.38 -0.01
C GLY A 161 -5.67 7.52 -1.03
N ALA A 162 -4.80 8.51 -0.79
CA ALA A 162 -4.44 9.54 -1.76
C ALA A 162 -2.92 9.83 -1.73
N PRO A 163 -2.32 10.15 -2.90
CA PRO A 163 -2.94 10.22 -4.23
C PRO A 163 -3.29 8.85 -4.84
N ARG A 164 -2.79 7.76 -4.27
CA ARG A 164 -3.05 6.38 -4.71
C ARG A 164 -4.00 5.71 -3.72
N ALA A 165 -5.08 5.13 -4.22
CA ALA A 165 -6.00 4.32 -3.47
C ALA A 165 -5.26 3.16 -2.83
N LEU A 166 -5.62 2.89 -1.59
CA LEU A 166 -4.98 1.87 -0.78
C LEU A 166 -6.07 0.99 -0.18
N GLU A 167 -6.10 -0.28 -0.60
CA GLU A 167 -7.08 -1.30 -0.20
C GLU A 167 -7.18 -1.45 1.34
N GLY A 168 -6.10 -1.12 2.06
CA GLY A 168 -5.99 -1.16 3.51
C GLY A 168 -6.05 0.19 4.22
N ALA A 169 -6.34 1.31 3.52
CA ALA A 169 -6.23 2.67 4.07
C ALA A 169 -6.92 2.84 5.45
N PRO A 170 -8.17 2.39 5.67
CA PRO A 170 -8.80 2.46 7.00
C PRO A 170 -8.03 1.77 8.11
N ARG A 171 -7.48 0.59 7.82
CA ARG A 171 -6.76 -0.21 8.81
C ARG A 171 -5.36 0.34 9.03
N ASP A 172 -4.67 0.68 7.95
CA ASP A 172 -3.28 1.09 7.99
C ASP A 172 -3.14 2.52 8.55
N SER A 173 -4.15 3.38 8.39
CA SER A 173 -4.20 4.69 9.08
C SER A 173 -4.30 4.56 10.61
N ILE A 174 -5.12 3.63 11.12
CA ILE A 174 -5.21 3.36 12.58
C ILE A 174 -3.91 2.72 13.08
N ARG A 175 -3.29 1.82 12.31
CA ARG A 175 -1.97 1.26 12.66
C ARG A 175 -0.90 2.35 12.75
N ALA A 176 -0.89 3.27 11.80
CA ALA A 176 0.00 4.42 11.82
C ALA A 176 -0.21 5.24 13.10
N ALA A 177 -1.46 5.57 13.43
CA ALA A 177 -1.78 6.33 14.63
C ALA A 177 -1.35 5.61 15.93
N LEU A 178 -1.54 4.29 16.03
CA LEU A 178 -1.11 3.52 17.19
C LEU A 178 0.42 3.45 17.31
N HIS A 179 1.13 3.24 16.21
CA HIS A 179 2.60 3.25 16.20
C HIS A 179 3.19 4.64 16.46
N MET A 180 2.54 5.72 15.99
CA MET A 180 2.90 7.08 16.37
C MET A 180 2.81 7.25 17.88
N GLN A 181 1.70 6.86 18.51
CA GLN A 181 1.54 6.97 19.96
C GLN A 181 2.59 6.15 20.74
N GLU A 182 2.92 4.95 20.26
CA GLU A 182 3.97 4.10 20.85
C GLU A 182 5.35 4.78 20.76
N ARG A 183 5.76 5.20 19.56
CA ARG A 183 7.07 5.83 19.31
C ARG A 183 7.21 7.18 20.03
N LEU A 184 6.13 7.94 20.08
CA LEU A 184 6.09 9.23 20.79
C LEU A 184 6.06 9.07 22.30
N ARG A 185 5.59 7.93 22.83
CA ARG A 185 5.70 7.62 24.27
C ARG A 185 7.16 7.43 24.66
N ASP A 186 7.92 6.66 23.88
CA ASP A 186 9.36 6.47 24.10
C ASP A 186 10.12 7.79 23.99
N TYR A 187 9.78 8.60 22.99
CA TYR A 187 10.35 9.92 22.80
C TYR A 187 10.03 10.86 23.96
N GLY A 188 8.76 10.90 24.39
CA GLY A 188 8.32 11.71 25.53
C GLY A 188 8.97 11.28 26.85
N ALA A 189 9.15 9.97 27.08
CA ALA A 189 9.84 9.48 28.27
C ALA A 189 11.31 9.92 28.33
N ARG A 190 12.00 9.96 27.17
CA ARG A 190 13.36 10.51 27.08
C ARG A 190 13.39 12.01 27.37
N LEU A 191 12.45 12.77 26.78
CA LEU A 191 12.34 14.21 27.03
C LEU A 191 11.98 14.53 28.49
N GLU A 192 11.15 13.72 29.14
CA GLU A 192 10.82 13.88 30.55
C GLU A 192 12.06 13.60 31.42
N THR A 193 12.86 12.59 31.08
CA THR A 193 14.08 12.24 31.82
C THR A 193 15.20 13.26 31.62
N GLU A 194 15.43 13.71 30.38
CA GLU A 194 16.53 14.60 30.04
C GLU A 194 16.20 16.06 30.36
N ARG A 195 14.92 16.45 30.30
CA ARG A 195 14.50 17.86 30.25
C ARG A 195 13.25 18.17 31.09
N GLY A 196 12.64 17.19 31.74
CA GLY A 196 11.42 17.39 32.54
C GLY A 196 10.16 17.67 31.71
N LEU A 197 10.20 17.49 30.39
CA LEU A 197 9.11 17.85 29.48
C LEU A 197 8.14 16.70 29.24
N ARG A 198 6.88 16.90 29.59
CA ARG A 198 5.80 15.94 29.31
C ARG A 198 5.28 16.11 27.89
N PHE A 199 5.82 15.31 26.97
CA PHE A 199 5.47 15.39 25.56
C PHE A 199 4.42 14.33 25.16
N ARG A 200 3.25 14.76 24.66
CA ARG A 200 2.17 13.87 24.19
C ARG A 200 1.47 14.43 22.97
N VAL A 201 0.96 13.54 22.11
CA VAL A 201 0.25 13.90 20.87
C VAL A 201 -1.20 13.43 20.92
N ARG A 202 -2.10 14.20 20.32
CA ARG A 202 -3.51 13.85 20.09
C ARG A 202 -3.69 13.48 18.64
N ILE A 203 -4.46 12.43 18.36
CA ILE A 203 -4.71 12.00 16.97
C ILE A 203 -6.21 11.85 16.72
N GLY A 204 -6.68 12.40 15.60
CA GLY A 204 -8.05 12.28 15.10
C GLY A 204 -8.08 11.75 13.68
N LEU A 205 -8.95 10.78 13.40
CA LEU A 205 -9.11 10.19 12.07
C LEU A 205 -10.57 10.17 11.60
N ASN A 206 -10.77 10.48 10.32
CA ASN A 206 -12.07 10.38 9.67
C ASN A 206 -11.95 9.80 8.26
N ALA A 207 -12.90 8.95 7.86
CA ALA A 207 -12.99 8.42 6.50
C ALA A 207 -14.11 9.12 5.72
N GLY A 208 -13.82 9.56 4.48
CA GLY A 208 -14.79 10.18 3.58
C GLY A 208 -14.21 10.62 2.24
N GLU A 209 -15.09 11.09 1.35
CA GLU A 209 -14.72 11.57 0.02
C GLU A 209 -13.97 12.92 0.09
N VAL A 210 -12.97 13.06 -0.78
CA VAL A 210 -12.24 14.30 -1.07
C VAL A 210 -12.05 14.46 -2.58
N VAL A 211 -11.84 15.70 -3.03
CA VAL A 211 -11.43 15.99 -4.40
C VAL A 211 -9.94 16.25 -4.39
N VAL A 212 -9.21 15.47 -5.17
CA VAL A 212 -7.78 15.63 -5.44
C VAL A 212 -7.66 16.48 -6.70
N GLY A 213 -6.82 17.50 -6.76
CA GLY A 213 -6.56 18.28 -7.97
C GLY A 213 -5.41 19.27 -7.77
N ALA A 214 -4.74 19.64 -8.86
CA ALA A 214 -3.76 20.73 -8.83
C ALA A 214 -4.49 22.07 -9.01
N ILE A 215 -4.25 23.04 -8.13
CA ILE A 215 -4.77 24.41 -8.26
C ILE A 215 -3.58 25.36 -8.31
N GLY A 216 -3.34 25.97 -9.47
CA GLY A 216 -2.27 26.95 -9.70
C GLY A 216 -1.00 26.41 -10.36
N ASP A 217 -0.04 27.32 -10.60
CA ASP A 217 1.29 27.04 -11.20
C ASP A 217 2.35 26.67 -10.15
N ASP A 218 2.05 26.84 -8.86
CA ASP A 218 2.88 26.34 -7.77
C ASP A 218 2.47 24.91 -7.40
N LEU A 219 3.45 24.07 -7.07
CA LEU A 219 3.33 22.67 -6.61
C LEU A 219 2.60 22.53 -5.25
N ARG A 220 1.59 23.34 -4.99
CA ARG A 220 0.59 23.09 -3.95
C ARG A 220 -0.43 22.10 -4.50
N MET A 221 -0.29 20.85 -4.08
CA MET A 221 -1.43 19.93 -4.04
C MET A 221 -2.37 20.41 -2.94
N ASP A 222 -3.05 21.53 -3.18
CA ASP A 222 -4.18 21.94 -2.36
C ASP A 222 -5.31 20.99 -2.69
N TYR A 223 -5.37 19.87 -1.96
CA TYR A 223 -6.57 19.05 -1.90
C TYR A 223 -7.67 19.96 -1.40
N THR A 224 -8.49 20.50 -2.31
CA THR A 224 -9.77 21.08 -1.98
C THR A 224 -10.69 19.93 -1.57
N ALA A 225 -10.38 19.34 -0.42
CA ALA A 225 -11.34 18.60 0.35
C ALA A 225 -12.52 19.54 0.50
N MET A 226 -13.65 19.10 -0.02
CA MET A 226 -14.93 19.78 0.15
C MET A 226 -15.27 19.75 1.65
N GLY A 227 -14.67 20.68 2.40
CA GLY A 227 -14.86 21.15 3.78
C GLY A 227 -15.10 20.16 4.92
N ASP A 228 -15.85 19.09 4.73
CA ASP A 228 -16.50 18.38 5.82
C ASP A 228 -15.66 17.20 6.33
N THR A 229 -15.07 16.40 5.42
CA THR A 229 -14.27 15.22 5.79
C THR A 229 -13.01 15.58 6.59
N THR A 230 -12.25 16.58 6.14
CA THR A 230 -11.02 17.05 6.79
C THR A 230 -11.33 17.75 8.12
N ASN A 231 -12.36 18.60 8.15
CA ASN A 231 -12.76 19.30 9.37
C ASN A 231 -13.20 18.32 10.47
N VAL A 232 -13.89 17.22 10.14
CA VAL A 232 -14.25 16.20 11.12
C VAL A 232 -13.00 15.55 11.73
N ALA A 233 -11.99 15.21 10.94
CA ALA A 233 -10.75 14.64 11.47
C ALA A 233 -10.01 15.60 12.41
N ALA A 234 -9.88 16.88 12.02
CA ALA A 234 -9.27 17.92 12.87
C ALA A 234 -10.04 18.10 14.19
N ARG A 235 -11.38 18.10 14.13
CA ARG A 235 -12.22 18.23 15.33
C ARG A 235 -12.12 17.03 16.26
N LEU A 236 -11.99 15.83 15.70
CA LEU A 236 -11.73 14.62 16.49
C LEU A 236 -10.38 14.71 17.20
N GLN A 237 -9.35 15.23 16.54
CA GLN A 237 -8.04 15.47 17.16
C GLN A 237 -8.15 16.46 18.33
N VAL A 238 -8.81 17.62 18.12
CA VAL A 238 -9.00 18.63 19.18
C VAL A 238 -9.75 18.05 20.38
N ALA A 239 -10.71 17.15 20.15
CA ALA A 239 -11.53 16.54 21.18
C ALA A 239 -10.89 15.32 21.86
N ALA A 240 -9.72 14.86 21.38
CA ALA A 240 -8.95 13.77 21.96
C ALA A 240 -8.15 14.27 23.17
N THR A 241 -8.01 13.45 24.21
CA THR A 241 -7.09 13.79 25.31
C THR A 241 -5.64 13.42 24.91
N PRO A 242 -4.60 14.00 25.56
CA PRO A 242 -3.21 13.72 25.22
C PRO A 242 -2.87 12.23 25.29
N GLY A 243 -2.39 11.65 24.19
CA GLY A 243 -2.09 10.22 24.05
C GLY A 243 -3.24 9.38 23.47
N GLU A 244 -4.39 10.00 23.15
CA GLU A 244 -5.53 9.30 22.58
C GLU A 244 -5.57 9.34 21.04
N VAL A 245 -6.22 8.32 20.49
CA VAL A 245 -6.60 8.23 19.08
C VAL A 245 -8.12 8.14 19.01
N LEU A 246 -8.77 9.15 18.42
CA LEU A 246 -10.21 9.17 18.18
C LEU A 246 -10.54 8.94 16.70
N VAL A 247 -11.60 8.19 16.44
CA VAL A 247 -12.09 7.90 15.10
C VAL A 247 -13.58 8.23 14.96
N SER A 248 -13.96 8.64 13.75
CA SER A 248 -15.36 8.78 13.32
C SER A 248 -16.08 7.43 13.25
N GLU A 249 -17.41 7.45 13.30
CA GLU A 249 -18.25 6.28 13.04
C GLU A 249 -17.99 5.62 11.66
N SER A 250 -17.74 6.40 10.60
CA SER A 250 -17.46 5.87 9.26
C SER A 250 -16.22 4.97 9.29
N LEU A 251 -15.14 5.44 9.91
CA LEU A 251 -13.90 4.67 10.07
C LEU A 251 -14.06 3.48 11.03
N PHE A 252 -14.83 3.63 12.12
CA PHE A 252 -15.14 2.52 13.04
C PHE A 252 -15.85 1.37 12.31
N ARG A 253 -16.88 1.65 11.50
CA ARG A 253 -17.62 0.62 10.76
C ARG A 253 -16.71 -0.19 9.83
N LEU A 254 -15.72 0.46 9.21
CA LEU A 254 -14.73 -0.17 8.33
C LEU A 254 -13.68 -1.02 9.07
N THR A 255 -13.48 -0.79 10.38
CA THR A 255 -12.32 -1.32 11.11
C THR A 255 -12.64 -2.04 12.43
N ARG A 256 -13.92 -2.12 12.83
CA ARG A 256 -14.41 -2.70 14.10
C ARG A 256 -13.90 -4.11 14.44
N GLU A 257 -13.51 -4.89 13.44
CA GLU A 257 -13.05 -6.28 13.61
C GLU A 257 -11.55 -6.40 13.89
N TRP A 258 -10.81 -5.32 13.62
CA TRP A 258 -9.33 -5.30 13.64
C TRP A 258 -8.75 -4.65 14.87
N PHE A 259 -9.54 -3.80 15.53
CA PHE A 259 -9.12 -3.00 16.68
C PHE A 259 -10.17 -3.07 17.77
N LYS A 260 -9.73 -2.82 19.01
CA LYS A 260 -10.63 -2.65 20.14
C LYS A 260 -11.01 -1.18 20.23
N PHE A 261 -12.30 -0.91 20.38
CA PHE A 261 -12.84 0.44 20.48
C PHE A 261 -13.63 0.62 21.77
N GLU A 262 -13.59 1.83 22.31
CA GLU A 262 -14.49 2.33 23.35
C GLU A 262 -15.45 3.35 22.69
N ASP A 263 -16.75 3.20 22.92
CA ASP A 263 -17.77 4.13 22.40
C ASP A 263 -17.82 5.38 23.29
N MET A 264 -17.50 6.53 22.70
CA MET A 264 -17.46 7.83 23.37
C MET A 264 -18.78 8.61 23.20
N GLY A 265 -19.80 8.00 22.61
CA GLY A 265 -21.11 8.59 22.37
C GLY A 265 -21.16 9.59 21.23
N GLU A 266 -22.29 10.27 21.12
CA GLU A 266 -22.53 11.32 20.13
C GLU A 266 -21.94 12.66 20.58
N ARG A 267 -21.17 13.31 19.71
CA ARG A 267 -20.60 14.64 19.93
C ARG A 267 -21.06 15.61 18.85
N VAL A 268 -21.49 16.79 19.29
CA VAL A 268 -21.79 17.91 18.39
C VAL A 268 -20.54 18.78 18.28
N PHE A 269 -20.07 18.99 17.06
CA PHE A 269 -18.95 19.87 16.79
C PHE A 269 -19.46 21.21 16.23
N LYS A 270 -18.79 22.32 16.58
CA LYS A 270 -19.17 23.67 16.13
C LYS A 270 -19.39 23.71 14.62
N GLY A 271 -20.52 24.27 14.17
CA GLY A 271 -20.87 24.40 12.74
C GLY A 271 -21.48 23.15 12.09
N ARG A 272 -21.85 22.12 12.87
CA ARG A 272 -22.73 21.02 12.40
C ARG A 272 -23.97 20.91 13.27
N SER A 273 -25.12 20.67 12.62
CA SER A 273 -26.40 20.41 13.27
C SER A 273 -26.60 18.94 13.66
N LYS A 274 -25.94 18.00 12.96
CA LYS A 274 -26.02 16.57 13.24
C LYS A 274 -24.85 16.10 14.11
N PRO A 275 -25.11 15.43 15.25
CA PRO A 275 -24.05 14.82 16.04
C PRO A 275 -23.33 13.72 15.27
N ILE A 276 -22.06 13.50 15.62
CA ILE A 276 -21.25 12.39 15.08
C ILE A 276 -20.91 11.48 16.26
N ARG A 277 -21.12 10.17 16.10
CA ARG A 277 -20.69 9.19 17.08
C ARG A 277 -19.19 8.97 17.00
N VAL A 278 -18.51 8.99 18.14
CA VAL A 278 -17.05 9.00 18.25
C VAL A 278 -16.58 7.74 18.99
N TYR A 279 -15.47 7.18 18.55
CA TYR A 279 -14.88 5.99 19.16
C TYR A 279 -13.40 6.24 19.51
N ARG A 280 -12.97 5.78 20.69
CA ARG A 280 -11.55 5.77 21.07
C ARG A 280 -10.93 4.44 20.70
N VAL A 281 -9.75 4.47 20.08
CA VAL A 281 -8.99 3.25 19.76
C VAL A 281 -8.21 2.79 20.99
N MET A 282 -8.52 1.60 21.50
CA MET A 282 -7.88 1.02 22.69
C MET A 282 -6.66 0.15 22.37
N GLY A 283 -6.50 -0.22 21.10
CA GLY A 283 -5.37 -1.02 20.63
C GLY A 283 -5.78 -2.07 19.59
N ARG A 284 -4.86 -2.99 19.29
CA ARG A 284 -5.06 -4.04 18.28
C ARG A 284 -6.08 -5.07 18.79
N GLY A 285 -6.93 -5.54 17.88
CA GLY A 285 -7.85 -6.66 18.10
C GLY A 285 -7.11 -7.99 18.12
N LYS A 286 -7.85 -9.09 18.32
CA LYS A 286 -7.29 -10.46 18.29
C LYS A 286 -7.00 -10.96 16.86
N VAL A 287 -7.51 -10.27 15.86
CA VAL A 287 -7.46 -10.66 14.46
C VAL A 287 -6.31 -9.95 13.75
N SER A 288 -5.52 -10.70 12.99
CA SER A 288 -4.37 -10.17 12.24
C SER A 288 -4.61 -10.10 10.73
N THR A 289 -5.56 -10.90 10.21
CA THR A 289 -5.89 -10.99 8.77
C THR A 289 -7.39 -10.85 8.47
N ARG A 290 -7.73 -10.53 7.21
CA ARG A 290 -9.14 -10.41 6.76
C ARG A 290 -9.90 -11.71 6.95
N ILE A 291 -9.24 -12.83 6.66
CA ILE A 291 -9.86 -14.15 6.70
C ILE A 291 -10.13 -14.62 8.12
N GLU A 292 -9.27 -14.28 9.08
CA GLU A 292 -9.53 -14.54 10.50
C GLU A 292 -10.72 -13.71 11.02
N ALA A 293 -10.87 -12.45 10.58
CA ALA A 293 -12.06 -11.64 10.92
C ALA A 293 -13.33 -12.25 10.33
N ALA A 294 -13.28 -12.70 9.06
CA ALA A 294 -14.39 -13.42 8.44
C ALA A 294 -14.69 -14.73 9.19
N ALA A 295 -13.67 -15.46 9.63
CA ALA A 295 -13.83 -16.74 10.31
C ALA A 295 -14.59 -16.64 11.64
N LEU A 296 -14.40 -15.55 12.38
CA LEU A 296 -15.17 -15.29 13.61
C LEU A 296 -16.68 -15.15 13.37
N ARG A 297 -17.11 -14.83 12.14
CA ARG A 297 -18.52 -14.66 11.77
C ARG A 297 -19.17 -15.93 11.23
N GLY A 298 -18.41 -17.01 11.07
CA GLY A 298 -18.83 -18.15 10.29
C GLY A 298 -18.50 -17.93 8.82
N LEU A 299 -17.81 -18.92 8.27
CA LEU A 299 -17.33 -18.92 6.91
C LEU A 299 -18.33 -19.62 5.99
N THR A 300 -18.63 -19.04 4.84
CA THR A 300 -19.46 -19.70 3.83
C THR A 300 -18.79 -20.97 3.29
N CYS A 301 -19.59 -21.96 2.91
CA CYS A 301 -19.14 -23.18 2.30
C CYS A 301 -18.78 -22.93 0.82
N LEU A 302 -17.52 -23.16 0.45
CA LEU A 302 -17.06 -23.03 -0.94
C LEU A 302 -17.00 -24.41 -1.61
N ARG A 303 -18.16 -24.98 -1.96
CA ARG A 303 -18.27 -26.37 -2.45
C ARG A 303 -17.41 -26.65 -3.70
N GLU A 304 -17.31 -25.71 -4.63
CA GLU A 304 -16.46 -25.84 -5.84
C GLU A 304 -14.95 -25.74 -5.56
N ARG A 305 -14.54 -25.48 -4.32
CA ARG A 305 -13.12 -25.43 -3.94
C ARG A 305 -12.59 -26.74 -3.34
N GLY A 306 -13.42 -27.78 -3.29
CA GLY A 306 -13.02 -29.11 -2.77
C GLY A 306 -11.81 -29.67 -3.51
N GLU A 307 -11.80 -29.64 -4.83
CA GLU A 307 -10.70 -30.15 -5.66
C GLU A 307 -9.37 -29.42 -5.40
N VAL A 308 -9.42 -28.11 -5.15
CA VAL A 308 -8.23 -27.31 -4.80
C VAL A 308 -7.66 -27.74 -3.45
N LEU A 309 -8.54 -27.92 -2.47
CA LEU A 309 -8.13 -28.36 -1.13
C LEU A 309 -7.59 -29.79 -1.16
N GLU A 310 -8.22 -30.70 -1.92
CA GLU A 310 -7.74 -32.06 -2.15
C GLU A 310 -6.36 -32.08 -2.81
N ALA A 311 -6.12 -31.24 -3.82
CA ALA A 311 -4.80 -31.11 -4.45
C ALA A 311 -3.73 -30.62 -3.46
N LEU A 312 -4.05 -29.65 -2.61
CA LEU A 312 -3.15 -29.16 -1.56
C LEU A 312 -2.84 -30.25 -0.52
N LEU A 313 -3.85 -31.02 -0.11
CA LEU A 313 -3.68 -32.13 0.83
C LEU A 313 -2.86 -33.28 0.22
N HIS A 314 -3.05 -33.56 -1.07
CA HIS A 314 -2.25 -34.55 -1.79
C HIS A 314 -0.76 -34.18 -1.79
N LEU A 315 -0.44 -32.94 -2.17
CA LEU A 315 0.94 -32.44 -2.16
C LEU A 315 1.53 -32.39 -0.75
N TYR A 316 0.73 -32.05 0.27
CA TYR A 316 1.14 -32.18 1.65
C TYR A 316 1.46 -33.62 2.06
N GLY A 317 0.75 -34.61 1.51
CA GLY A 317 1.07 -36.03 1.68
C GLY A 317 2.51 -36.36 1.27
N GLU A 318 2.96 -35.85 0.13
CA GLU A 318 4.34 -36.03 -0.33
C GLU A 318 5.36 -35.33 0.57
N VAL A 319 5.00 -34.15 1.08
CA VAL A 319 5.82 -33.39 2.04
C VAL A 319 6.07 -34.20 3.30
N ARG A 320 5.09 -34.97 3.80
CA ARG A 320 5.27 -35.85 4.97
C ARG A 320 6.30 -36.95 4.71
N GLU A 321 6.38 -37.43 3.48
CA GLU A 321 7.35 -38.43 3.04
C GLU A 321 8.74 -37.83 2.78
N GLY A 322 8.94 -36.53 3.03
CA GLY A 322 10.21 -35.83 2.86
C GLY A 322 10.44 -35.27 1.46
N ARG A 323 9.42 -35.27 0.59
CA ARG A 323 9.44 -34.63 -0.72
C ARG A 323 8.82 -33.25 -0.60
N GLY A 324 9.63 -32.23 -0.32
CA GLY A 324 9.12 -30.87 -0.13
C GLY A 324 8.58 -30.28 -1.42
N GLN A 325 7.49 -29.50 -1.30
CA GLN A 325 6.72 -28.99 -2.44
C GLN A 325 6.62 -27.46 -2.40
N ILE A 326 6.65 -26.84 -3.58
CA ILE A 326 6.29 -25.42 -3.78
C ILE A 326 4.96 -25.37 -4.50
N VAL A 327 3.95 -24.74 -3.89
CA VAL A 327 2.60 -24.63 -4.47
C VAL A 327 2.21 -23.17 -4.58
N ALA A 328 2.37 -22.60 -5.76
CA ALA A 328 1.96 -21.24 -6.05
C ALA A 328 0.43 -21.15 -6.17
N LEU A 329 -0.20 -20.42 -5.25
CA LEU A 329 -1.63 -20.10 -5.34
C LEU A 329 -1.81 -18.74 -6.03
N THR A 330 -2.42 -18.76 -7.22
CA THR A 330 -2.64 -17.55 -8.04
C THR A 330 -4.13 -17.27 -8.24
N GLY A 331 -4.48 -16.01 -8.49
CA GLY A 331 -5.83 -15.58 -8.82
C GLY A 331 -6.13 -14.14 -8.38
N GLU A 332 -7.27 -13.62 -8.81
CA GLU A 332 -7.67 -12.23 -8.56
C GLU A 332 -7.84 -11.87 -7.07
N ALA A 333 -7.90 -10.57 -6.77
CA ALA A 333 -8.22 -10.08 -5.43
C ALA A 333 -9.63 -10.54 -5.02
N GLY A 334 -9.78 -11.02 -3.79
CA GLY A 334 -11.07 -11.52 -3.29
C GLY A 334 -11.49 -12.92 -3.77
N ILE A 335 -10.73 -13.56 -4.67
CA ILE A 335 -11.10 -14.87 -5.27
C ILE A 335 -11.09 -16.06 -4.29
N GLY A 336 -10.49 -15.88 -3.10
CA GLY A 336 -10.42 -16.90 -2.05
C GLY A 336 -9.03 -17.47 -1.74
N LYS A 337 -7.93 -16.88 -2.24
CA LYS A 337 -6.56 -17.41 -1.99
C LYS A 337 -6.23 -17.58 -0.51
N SER A 338 -6.37 -16.52 0.28
CA SER A 338 -6.11 -16.56 1.73
C SER A 338 -7.10 -17.48 2.45
N ARG A 339 -8.30 -17.71 1.89
CA ARG A 339 -9.27 -18.70 2.39
C ARG A 339 -8.79 -20.13 2.19
N MET A 340 -8.23 -20.47 1.03
CA MET A 340 -7.68 -21.82 0.79
C MET A 340 -6.53 -22.15 1.74
N VAL A 341 -5.62 -21.20 1.99
CA VAL A 341 -4.56 -21.37 2.99
C VAL A 341 -5.14 -21.56 4.39
N TYR A 342 -6.18 -20.80 4.75
CA TYR A 342 -6.88 -20.94 6.03
C TYR A 342 -7.54 -22.32 6.18
N GLU A 343 -8.29 -22.77 5.17
CA GLU A 343 -8.96 -24.08 5.19
C GLU A 343 -7.97 -25.23 5.29
N LEU A 344 -6.89 -25.20 4.50
CA LEU A 344 -5.81 -26.17 4.60
C LEU A 344 -5.27 -26.22 6.03
N LYS A 345 -4.96 -25.07 6.63
CA LYS A 345 -4.46 -25.00 8.01
C LYS A 345 -5.46 -25.60 9.02
N GLU A 346 -6.74 -25.35 8.85
CA GLU A 346 -7.77 -25.87 9.77
C GLU A 346 -7.98 -27.38 9.61
N VAL A 347 -7.97 -27.91 8.39
CA VAL A 347 -8.03 -29.36 8.14
C VAL A 347 -6.82 -30.06 8.73
N LEU A 348 -5.61 -29.56 8.45
CA LEU A 348 -4.36 -30.13 8.95
C LEU A 348 -4.27 -30.14 10.49
N LYS A 349 -4.88 -29.15 11.16
CA LYS A 349 -4.99 -29.13 12.63
C LYS A 349 -5.97 -30.16 13.19
N ARG A 350 -7.06 -30.46 12.49
CA ARG A 350 -8.13 -31.34 12.98
C ARG A 350 -7.83 -32.81 12.78
N GLU A 351 -7.21 -33.16 11.64
CA GLU A 351 -7.11 -34.54 11.19
C GLU A 351 -5.82 -35.25 11.63
N GLN A 352 -4.88 -34.55 12.27
CA GLN A 352 -3.55 -35.10 12.59
C GLN A 352 -3.30 -35.19 14.09
N ALA A 353 -2.80 -36.36 14.51
CA ALA A 353 -2.31 -36.59 15.87
C ALA A 353 -1.14 -35.66 16.22
N GLU A 354 -0.30 -35.35 15.22
CA GLU A 354 0.79 -34.36 15.32
C GLU A 354 0.61 -33.32 14.20
N PRO A 355 -0.01 -32.16 14.48
CA PRO A 355 -0.28 -31.17 13.45
C PRO A 355 1.03 -30.50 12.97
N PRO A 356 1.11 -30.13 11.67
CA PRO A 356 2.28 -29.44 11.13
C PRO A 356 2.45 -28.05 11.74
N LEU A 357 3.68 -27.53 11.65
CA LEU A 357 3.98 -26.15 11.96
C LEU A 357 3.47 -25.25 10.83
N CYS A 358 2.30 -24.64 11.02
CA CYS A 358 1.67 -23.79 10.01
C CYS A 358 1.96 -22.30 10.22
N LEU A 359 2.86 -21.74 9.41
CA LEU A 359 3.25 -20.34 9.41
C LEU A 359 2.55 -19.60 8.26
N ALA A 360 1.93 -18.47 8.59
CA ALA A 360 1.37 -17.55 7.60
C ALA A 360 2.00 -16.17 7.80
N ALA A 361 2.51 -15.60 6.72
CA ALA A 361 2.99 -14.23 6.66
C ALA A 361 2.45 -13.56 5.39
N SER A 362 2.44 -12.24 5.38
CA SER A 362 2.04 -11.47 4.20
C SER A 362 3.04 -10.35 4.00
N ALA A 363 3.55 -10.21 2.79
CA ALA A 363 4.30 -9.04 2.41
C ALA A 363 3.38 -7.82 2.37
N THR A 364 3.93 -6.67 2.69
CA THR A 364 3.21 -5.40 2.81
C THR A 364 3.90 -4.38 1.95
N HIS A 365 3.14 -3.73 1.08
CA HIS A 365 3.63 -2.71 0.13
C HIS A 365 4.49 -1.62 0.78
N TYR A 366 4.24 -1.25 2.03
CA TYR A 366 5.00 -0.23 2.75
C TYR A 366 6.30 -0.72 3.41
N ASP A 367 6.46 -2.03 3.56
CA ASP A 367 7.68 -2.63 4.10
C ASP A 367 8.74 -2.88 3.00
N ARG A 368 8.43 -2.55 1.73
CA ARG A 368 9.32 -2.77 0.58
C ARG A 368 10.72 -2.16 0.75
N TYR A 369 10.83 -1.09 1.54
CA TYR A 369 12.09 -0.39 1.81
C TYR A 369 12.69 -0.71 3.18
N ALA A 370 12.04 -1.56 3.97
CA ALA A 370 12.53 -2.03 5.26
C ALA A 370 13.16 -3.42 5.08
N PRO A 371 14.50 -3.55 5.07
CA PRO A 371 15.13 -4.85 4.83
C PRO A 371 14.68 -5.89 5.85
N LEU A 372 14.44 -7.11 5.37
CA LEU A 372 14.07 -8.29 6.15
C LEU A 372 12.73 -8.18 6.89
N SER A 373 11.89 -7.20 6.58
CA SER A 373 10.55 -7.06 7.16
C SER A 373 9.69 -8.31 7.04
N LEU A 374 9.64 -8.94 5.86
CA LEU A 374 8.84 -10.13 5.64
C LEU A 374 9.40 -11.32 6.41
N LEU A 375 10.71 -11.54 6.35
CA LEU A 375 11.39 -12.55 7.14
C LEU A 375 11.12 -12.37 8.64
N ARG A 376 11.20 -11.15 9.16
CA ARG A 376 10.90 -10.87 10.57
C ARG A 376 9.45 -11.17 10.93
N ARG A 377 8.50 -10.99 10.01
CA ARG A 377 7.11 -11.40 10.22
C ARG A 377 6.97 -12.92 10.25
N ILE A 378 7.62 -13.64 9.34
CA ILE A 378 7.68 -15.11 9.37
C ILE A 378 8.25 -15.59 10.71
N LEU A 379 9.36 -14.99 11.16
CA LEU A 379 10.02 -15.28 12.42
C LEU A 379 9.16 -14.97 13.66
N LYS A 380 8.41 -13.86 13.65
CA LYS A 380 7.44 -13.54 14.71
C LYS A 380 6.30 -14.56 14.77
N THR A 381 5.72 -14.93 13.63
CA THR A 381 4.68 -15.97 13.56
C THR A 381 5.23 -17.33 14.02
N TYR A 382 6.46 -17.66 13.64
CA TYR A 382 7.17 -18.84 14.11
C TYR A 382 7.31 -18.85 15.63
N ALA A 383 7.86 -17.78 16.21
CA ALA A 383 8.05 -17.67 17.65
C ALA A 383 6.73 -17.79 18.42
N GLN A 384 5.66 -17.15 17.95
CA GLN A 384 4.32 -17.26 18.55
C GLN A 384 3.77 -18.69 18.53
N THR A 385 4.05 -19.44 17.47
CA THR A 385 3.56 -20.81 17.31
C THR A 385 4.40 -21.80 18.11
N VAL A 386 5.72 -21.62 18.14
CA VAL A 386 6.67 -22.50 18.84
C VAL A 386 6.68 -22.26 20.35
N ALA A 387 6.42 -21.03 20.81
CA ALA A 387 6.36 -20.68 22.23
C ALA A 387 5.39 -21.56 23.06
N VAL A 388 4.37 -22.13 22.42
CA VAL A 388 3.42 -23.07 23.05
C VAL A 388 4.13 -24.36 23.52
N TYR A 389 5.18 -24.77 22.80
CA TYR A 389 5.90 -26.03 23.03
C TYR A 389 7.32 -25.82 23.57
N CYS A 390 7.87 -24.61 23.42
CA CYS A 390 9.17 -24.21 23.93
C CYS A 390 9.00 -22.94 24.78
N PRO A 391 8.57 -23.07 26.05
CA PRO A 391 8.39 -21.91 26.92
C PRO A 391 9.75 -21.29 27.23
N VAL A 392 9.92 -20.03 26.88
CA VAL A 392 11.10 -19.22 27.20
C VAL A 392 10.69 -18.13 28.18
N VAL A 393 11.49 -17.91 29.23
CA VAL A 393 11.29 -16.77 30.13
C VAL A 393 11.73 -15.51 29.38
N PRO A 394 10.82 -14.56 29.09
CA PRO A 394 11.18 -13.37 28.33
C PRO A 394 12.15 -12.50 29.11
N GLY A 395 13.17 -11.95 28.45
CA GLY A 395 14.00 -10.87 29.01
C GLY A 395 13.31 -9.49 29.03
N GLY A 396 12.09 -9.40 28.49
CA GLY A 396 11.28 -8.18 28.38
C GLY A 396 10.15 -8.33 27.34
N GLU A 397 9.23 -7.36 27.26
CA GLU A 397 8.04 -7.44 26.38
C GLU A 397 8.39 -7.43 24.87
N ASP A 398 9.44 -6.71 24.45
CA ASP A 398 9.84 -6.59 23.03
C ASP A 398 10.82 -7.67 22.53
N GLY A 399 11.47 -8.38 23.47
CA GLY A 399 12.51 -9.39 23.20
C GLY A 399 11.98 -10.81 23.03
N PHE A 400 10.78 -11.11 23.50
CA PHE A 400 10.24 -12.46 23.62
C PHE A 400 10.41 -13.32 22.36
N TRP A 401 9.99 -12.81 21.20
CA TRP A 401 10.05 -13.58 19.96
C TRP A 401 11.49 -13.83 19.50
N GLN A 402 12.43 -12.93 19.81
CA GLN A 402 13.86 -13.09 19.51
C GLN A 402 14.46 -14.18 20.39
N ASP A 403 14.13 -14.16 21.68
CA ASP A 403 14.60 -15.16 22.66
C ASP A 403 14.14 -16.57 22.28
N VAL A 404 12.88 -16.72 21.83
CA VAL A 404 12.35 -18.01 21.33
C VAL A 404 13.14 -18.50 20.11
N ILE A 405 13.46 -17.62 19.15
CA ILE A 405 14.21 -18.02 17.96
C ILE A 405 15.63 -18.42 18.32
N LEU A 406 16.32 -17.66 19.17
CA LEU A 406 17.70 -17.96 19.58
C LEU A 406 17.77 -19.25 20.40
N ALA A 407 16.84 -19.46 21.33
CA ALA A 407 16.75 -20.69 22.09
C ALA A 407 16.55 -21.90 21.18
N ARG A 408 15.67 -21.76 20.18
CA ARG A 408 15.37 -22.85 19.26
C ARG A 408 16.48 -23.10 18.24
N ALA A 409 17.13 -22.05 17.74
CA ALA A 409 18.32 -22.15 16.91
C ALA A 409 19.44 -22.90 17.65
N SER A 410 19.63 -22.62 18.95
CA SER A 410 20.64 -23.29 19.79
C SER A 410 20.36 -24.79 20.01
N GLN A 411 19.09 -25.20 19.95
CA GLN A 411 18.70 -26.62 20.07
C GLN A 411 18.86 -27.39 18.77
N LEU A 412 18.58 -26.74 17.64
CA LEU A 412 18.53 -27.40 16.33
C LEU A 412 19.86 -27.35 15.60
N LEU A 413 20.56 -26.22 15.63
CA LEU A 413 21.79 -26.03 14.86
C LEU A 413 22.95 -26.77 15.55
N PRO A 414 23.74 -27.55 14.80
CA PRO A 414 24.90 -28.25 15.35
C PRO A 414 26.05 -27.30 15.70
N GLU A 415 26.16 -26.18 15.00
CA GLU A 415 27.23 -25.18 15.15
C GLU A 415 26.68 -23.92 15.83
N THR A 416 27.15 -23.63 17.04
CA THR A 416 26.72 -22.45 17.81
C THR A 416 27.34 -21.14 17.30
N GLU A 417 28.34 -21.23 16.43
CA GLU A 417 29.05 -20.08 15.83
C GLU A 417 28.15 -19.22 14.92
N ASP A 418 27.05 -19.79 14.42
CA ASP A 418 26.08 -19.09 13.58
C ASP A 418 25.02 -18.29 14.37
N ILE A 419 24.84 -18.60 15.67
CA ILE A 419 23.83 -17.95 16.53
C ILE A 419 24.03 -16.43 16.62
N PRO A 420 25.26 -15.89 16.77
CA PRO A 420 25.50 -14.45 16.71
C PRO A 420 25.04 -13.80 15.39
N SER A 421 25.14 -14.50 14.26
CA SER A 421 24.68 -13.98 12.96
C SER A 421 23.16 -13.91 12.89
N ILE A 422 22.46 -14.91 13.44
CA ILE A 422 21.00 -14.87 13.62
C ILE A 422 20.62 -13.70 14.54
N GLN A 423 21.30 -13.54 15.68
CA GLN A 423 21.02 -12.48 16.64
C GLN A 423 21.12 -11.08 16.01
N ARG A 424 22.10 -10.85 15.13
CA ARG A 424 22.22 -9.58 14.39
C ARG A 424 21.05 -9.35 13.43
N ILE A 425 20.54 -10.38 12.76
CA ILE A 425 19.33 -10.28 11.92
C ILE A 425 18.11 -9.89 12.78
N LEU A 426 17.95 -10.50 13.96
CA LEU A 426 16.81 -10.26 14.85
C LEU A 426 16.83 -8.84 15.45
N ARG A 427 18.02 -8.37 15.85
CA ARG A 427 18.26 -7.07 16.50
C ARG A 427 18.33 -5.87 15.56
N ARG A 428 18.23 -6.07 14.24
CA ARG A 428 18.27 -4.99 13.24
C ARG A 428 16.99 -4.14 13.29
N SER A 429 16.79 -3.45 14.40
CA SER A 429 15.74 -2.46 14.68
C SER A 429 16.41 -1.20 15.21
N GLY A 430 16.79 -0.30 14.31
CA GLY A 430 17.30 1.03 14.66
C GLY A 430 18.82 1.10 14.84
N GLY A 431 19.48 1.84 13.94
CA GLY A 431 20.75 2.54 14.16
C GLY A 431 22.01 1.78 14.58
N GLY A 432 21.95 0.46 14.83
CA GLY A 432 23.11 -0.35 15.24
C GLY A 432 23.98 -0.81 14.07
N GLU A 433 25.25 -1.13 14.40
CA GLU A 433 26.32 -1.57 13.49
C GLU A 433 25.82 -2.40 12.29
N GLN A 434 26.17 -1.94 11.09
CA GLN A 434 25.86 -2.64 9.85
C GLN A 434 26.60 -3.98 9.85
N ALA A 435 25.86 -5.08 10.03
CA ALA A 435 26.38 -6.42 9.76
C ALA A 435 26.91 -6.44 8.31
N GLY A 436 28.15 -6.90 8.13
CA GLY A 436 28.72 -7.04 6.79
C GLY A 436 27.88 -8.01 5.94
N ALA A 437 27.95 -7.88 4.62
CA ALA A 437 27.18 -8.74 3.69
C ALA A 437 27.40 -10.24 3.97
N ALA A 438 28.64 -10.62 4.31
CA ALA A 438 28.98 -12.00 4.67
C ALA A 438 28.30 -12.49 5.97
N ASP A 439 28.14 -11.62 6.97
CA ASP A 439 27.44 -11.98 8.21
C ASP A 439 25.95 -12.12 8.02
N LEU A 440 25.36 -11.25 7.19
CA LEU A 440 23.95 -11.37 6.81
C LEU A 440 23.71 -12.69 6.09
N GLN A 441 24.54 -13.02 5.10
CA GLN A 441 24.44 -14.27 4.36
C GLN A 441 24.55 -15.49 5.28
N ARG A 442 25.55 -15.52 6.17
CA ARG A 442 25.68 -16.58 7.18
C ARG A 442 24.43 -16.71 8.05
N GLY A 443 23.89 -15.58 8.54
CA GLY A 443 22.67 -15.59 9.33
C GLY A 443 21.44 -16.11 8.56
N LEU A 444 21.30 -15.77 7.26
CA LEU A 444 20.22 -16.29 6.41
C LEU A 444 20.37 -17.79 6.16
N GLU A 445 21.58 -18.27 5.93
CA GLU A 445 21.88 -19.70 5.75
C GLU A 445 21.64 -20.51 7.02
N ALA A 446 21.99 -19.96 8.18
CA ALA A 446 21.72 -20.55 9.48
C ALA A 446 20.21 -20.61 9.78
N LEU A 447 19.47 -19.53 9.49
CA LEU A 447 18.00 -19.55 9.57
C LEU A 447 17.42 -20.60 8.63
N ARG A 448 17.87 -20.68 7.37
CA ARG A 448 17.43 -21.73 6.43
C ARG A 448 17.69 -23.12 7.01
N ALA A 449 18.88 -23.37 7.55
CA ALA A 449 19.23 -24.65 8.17
C ALA A 449 18.30 -24.96 9.35
N MET A 450 18.02 -23.98 10.21
CA MET A 450 17.08 -24.11 11.32
C MET A 450 15.68 -24.52 10.83
N PHE A 451 15.12 -23.87 9.81
CA PHE A 451 13.80 -24.23 9.26
C PHE A 451 13.77 -25.64 8.65
N ILE A 452 14.84 -26.05 7.96
CA ILE A 452 14.95 -27.41 7.40
C ILE A 452 15.06 -28.45 8.51
N LEU A 453 15.83 -28.19 9.57
CA LEU A 453 15.96 -29.09 10.71
C LEU A 453 14.66 -29.19 11.51
N GLU A 454 13.98 -28.06 11.74
CA GLU A 454 12.64 -28.04 12.34
C GLU A 454 11.67 -28.91 11.55
N SER A 455 11.75 -28.89 10.20
CA SER A 455 10.88 -29.70 9.35
C SER A 455 11.03 -31.21 9.58
N ARG A 456 12.17 -31.67 10.11
CA ARG A 456 12.41 -33.09 10.40
C ARG A 456 11.62 -33.57 11.60
N GLU A 457 11.50 -32.72 12.63
CA GLU A 457 10.69 -33.01 13.80
C GLU A 457 9.19 -32.95 13.47
N ARG A 458 8.77 -31.94 12.70
CA ARG A 458 7.38 -31.74 12.29
C ARG A 458 7.29 -31.10 10.92
N PRO A 459 6.41 -31.55 10.00
CA PRO A 459 6.27 -30.91 8.71
C PRO A 459 5.96 -29.41 8.85
N LEU A 460 6.60 -28.60 8.00
CA LEU A 460 6.45 -27.15 7.99
C LEU A 460 5.55 -26.75 6.81
N VAL A 461 4.49 -26.00 7.08
CA VAL A 461 3.69 -25.34 6.05
C VAL A 461 3.94 -23.84 6.15
N LEU A 462 4.60 -23.27 5.15
CA LEU A 462 4.90 -21.84 5.07
C LEU A 462 4.07 -21.20 3.95
N ALA A 463 3.06 -20.41 4.32
CA ALA A 463 2.29 -19.62 3.36
C ALA A 463 2.71 -18.15 3.41
N VAL A 464 3.03 -17.58 2.25
CA VAL A 464 3.44 -16.18 2.11
C VAL A 464 2.53 -15.46 1.13
N ASP A 465 1.73 -14.52 1.65
CA ASP A 465 0.76 -13.75 0.88
C ASP A 465 1.35 -12.45 0.32
N ASN A 466 0.80 -11.98 -0.81
CA ASN A 466 1.23 -10.79 -1.55
C ASN A 466 2.71 -10.79 -1.98
N MET A 467 3.21 -11.91 -2.53
CA MET A 467 4.63 -12.05 -2.93
C MET A 467 5.20 -10.91 -3.79
N ARG A 468 4.37 -10.21 -4.58
CA ARG A 468 4.77 -9.04 -5.38
C ARG A 468 5.34 -7.89 -4.53
N ASP A 469 4.94 -7.79 -3.28
CA ASP A 469 5.40 -6.73 -2.35
C ASP A 469 6.55 -7.17 -1.45
N ALA A 470 7.08 -8.39 -1.62
CA ALA A 470 8.20 -8.87 -0.84
C ALA A 470 9.48 -8.07 -1.16
N GLU A 471 10.19 -7.64 -0.13
CA GLU A 471 11.46 -6.93 -0.29
C GLU A 471 12.60 -7.88 -0.72
N PRO A 472 13.58 -7.41 -1.51
CA PRO A 472 14.63 -8.27 -2.09
C PRO A 472 15.37 -9.14 -1.07
N SER A 473 15.68 -8.61 0.11
CA SER A 473 16.41 -9.34 1.15
C SER A 473 15.61 -10.51 1.76
N SER A 474 14.28 -10.44 1.77
CA SER A 474 13.46 -11.58 2.21
C SER A 474 13.20 -12.56 1.08
N LEU A 475 13.13 -12.09 -0.17
CA LEU A 475 13.11 -12.97 -1.34
C LEU A 475 14.38 -13.83 -1.40
N GLU A 476 15.55 -13.26 -1.10
CA GLU A 476 16.81 -14.00 -0.97
C GLU A 476 16.71 -15.15 0.04
N PHE A 477 16.14 -14.91 1.22
CA PHE A 477 15.89 -15.96 2.20
C PHE A 477 14.93 -17.05 1.68
N LEU A 478 13.84 -16.65 1.03
CA LEU A 478 12.87 -17.58 0.47
C LEU A 478 13.48 -18.43 -0.65
N ASP A 479 14.36 -17.85 -1.47
CA ASP A 479 15.14 -18.56 -2.50
C ASP A 479 16.12 -19.56 -1.87
N LEU A 480 16.83 -19.16 -0.82
CA LEU A 480 17.70 -20.05 -0.04
C LEU A 480 16.91 -21.23 0.53
N LEU A 481 15.73 -20.97 1.10
CA LEU A 481 14.83 -21.99 1.62
C LEU A 481 14.37 -22.93 0.51
N ALA A 482 13.76 -22.39 -0.55
CA ALA A 482 13.31 -23.12 -1.73
C ALA A 482 14.44 -24.00 -2.31
N GLY A 483 15.67 -23.50 -2.34
CA GLY A 483 16.90 -24.20 -2.77
C GLY A 483 17.13 -25.56 -2.11
N ARG A 484 16.55 -25.81 -0.92
CA ARG A 484 16.82 -27.01 -0.13
C ARG A 484 15.56 -27.77 0.28
N ILE A 485 14.37 -27.38 -0.17
CA ILE A 485 13.14 -28.04 0.26
C ILE A 485 12.90 -29.40 -0.40
N SER A 486 13.48 -29.70 -1.57
CA SER A 486 13.13 -30.93 -2.33
C SER A 486 13.33 -32.24 -1.54
N GLY A 487 14.22 -32.24 -0.55
CA GLY A 487 14.45 -33.37 0.39
C GLY A 487 14.06 -33.07 1.84
N ALA A 488 13.18 -32.08 2.07
CA ALA A 488 12.73 -31.66 3.39
C ALA A 488 11.21 -31.77 3.51
N ARG A 489 10.69 -31.82 4.74
CA ARG A 489 9.24 -31.86 4.99
C ARG A 489 8.66 -30.45 5.02
N VAL A 490 8.86 -29.70 3.94
CA VAL A 490 8.40 -28.31 3.80
C VAL A 490 7.40 -28.19 2.64
N LEU A 491 6.22 -27.65 2.95
CA LEU A 491 5.26 -27.15 1.96
C LEU A 491 5.36 -25.63 1.93
N PHE A 492 5.90 -25.08 0.85
CA PHE A 492 5.98 -23.64 0.64
C PHE A 492 4.87 -23.16 -0.30
N ILE A 493 4.02 -22.24 0.17
CA ILE A 493 2.85 -21.75 -0.56
C ILE A 493 3.01 -20.25 -0.82
N PRO A 494 3.70 -19.84 -1.91
CA PRO A 494 3.70 -18.46 -2.34
C PRO A 494 2.33 -18.09 -2.94
N VAL A 495 1.70 -17.05 -2.40
CA VAL A 495 0.39 -16.57 -2.85
C VAL A 495 0.56 -15.23 -3.57
N HIS A 496 0.06 -15.14 -4.80
CA HIS A 496 0.20 -13.95 -5.63
C HIS A 496 -1.00 -13.70 -6.55
N ARG A 497 -0.98 -12.55 -7.22
CA ARG A 497 -1.92 -12.21 -8.30
C ARG A 497 -1.33 -12.65 -9.65
N PRO A 498 -2.13 -12.78 -10.72
CA PRO A 498 -1.64 -12.99 -12.08
C PRO A 498 -0.59 -11.94 -12.50
N GLY A 499 0.28 -12.32 -13.44
CA GLY A 499 1.39 -11.48 -13.90
C GLY A 499 2.54 -11.29 -12.89
N PHE A 500 2.63 -12.11 -11.85
CA PHE A 500 3.86 -12.21 -11.03
C PHE A 500 4.73 -13.34 -11.58
N GLU A 501 5.94 -13.00 -12.01
CA GLU A 501 6.93 -13.99 -12.42
C GLU A 501 7.46 -14.72 -11.19
N ASN A 502 7.14 -16.01 -11.09
CA ASN A 502 7.53 -16.81 -9.95
C ASN A 502 8.98 -17.32 -10.12
N PRO A 503 9.94 -16.95 -9.25
CA PRO A 503 11.33 -17.36 -9.38
C PRO A 503 11.55 -18.87 -9.34
N TRP A 504 10.58 -19.62 -8.80
CA TRP A 504 10.65 -21.06 -8.58
C TRP A 504 9.99 -21.88 -9.67
N ALA A 505 9.43 -21.26 -10.71
CA ALA A 505 8.64 -21.93 -11.74
C ALA A 505 9.40 -23.02 -12.51
N SER A 506 10.74 -22.91 -12.62
CA SER A 506 11.58 -23.90 -13.32
C SER A 506 11.92 -25.14 -12.50
N ARG A 507 11.49 -25.23 -11.23
CA ARG A 507 11.84 -26.34 -10.33
C ARG A 507 10.92 -27.54 -10.53
N SER A 508 11.45 -28.74 -10.36
CA SER A 508 10.69 -29.99 -10.56
C SER A 508 9.60 -30.24 -9.52
N ASN A 509 9.71 -29.64 -8.34
CA ASN A 509 8.75 -29.73 -7.23
C ASN A 509 7.88 -28.45 -7.12
N PHE A 510 7.69 -27.77 -8.25
CA PHE A 510 6.85 -26.58 -8.36
C PHE A 510 5.49 -26.94 -8.98
N HIS A 511 4.44 -26.48 -8.33
CA HIS A 511 3.05 -26.61 -8.78
C HIS A 511 2.40 -25.23 -8.76
N GLN A 512 1.55 -24.95 -9.74
CA GLN A 512 0.74 -23.73 -9.76
C GLN A 512 -0.74 -24.11 -9.77
N ILE A 513 -1.48 -23.56 -8.82
CA ILE A 513 -2.93 -23.72 -8.72
C ILE A 513 -3.56 -22.34 -8.87
N ALA A 514 -4.28 -22.14 -9.98
CA ALA A 514 -5.05 -20.94 -10.22
C ALA A 514 -6.46 -21.08 -9.64
N LEU A 515 -6.93 -20.06 -8.92
CA LEU A 515 -8.31 -19.96 -8.47
C LEU A 515 -9.14 -19.21 -9.51
N TRP A 516 -10.28 -19.79 -9.90
CA TRP A 516 -11.22 -19.25 -10.88
C TRP A 516 -12.47 -18.65 -10.22
N PRO A 517 -13.23 -17.77 -10.89
CA PRO A 517 -14.53 -17.31 -10.39
C PRO A 517 -15.51 -18.46 -10.16
N LEU A 518 -16.37 -18.36 -9.14
CA LEU A 518 -17.41 -19.37 -8.86
C LEU A 518 -18.41 -19.46 -10.02
N SER A 519 -18.91 -20.67 -10.28
CA SER A 519 -20.02 -20.84 -11.21
C SER A 519 -21.28 -20.12 -10.71
N PRO A 520 -22.24 -19.79 -11.60
CA PRO A 520 -23.52 -19.21 -11.18
C PRO A 520 -24.25 -20.04 -10.11
N ARG A 521 -24.14 -21.37 -10.20
CA ARG A 521 -24.74 -22.29 -9.23
C ARG A 521 -24.08 -22.17 -7.86
N ALA A 522 -22.75 -22.22 -7.79
CA ALA A 522 -22.03 -22.07 -6.52
C ALA A 522 -22.19 -20.67 -5.93
N GLY A 523 -22.23 -19.64 -6.77
CA GLY A 523 -22.52 -18.28 -6.33
C GLY A 523 -23.91 -18.15 -5.73
N GLU A 524 -24.94 -18.75 -6.34
CA GLU A 524 -26.30 -18.79 -5.78
C GLU A 524 -26.36 -19.53 -4.44
N GLU A 525 -25.69 -20.69 -4.34
CA GLU A 525 -25.59 -21.45 -3.09
C GLU A 525 -24.95 -20.61 -1.97
N MET A 526 -23.87 -19.88 -2.29
CA MET A 526 -23.21 -18.95 -1.36
C MET A 526 -24.14 -17.81 -0.92
N ILE A 527 -24.91 -17.21 -1.84
CA ILE A 527 -25.88 -16.15 -1.52
C ILE A 527 -26.95 -16.66 -0.54
N ARG A 528 -27.50 -17.85 -0.81
CA ARG A 528 -28.52 -18.49 0.05
C ARG A 528 -27.98 -18.78 1.44
N GLU A 529 -26.74 -19.26 1.52
CA GLU A 529 -26.09 -19.55 2.81
C GLU A 529 -25.88 -18.29 3.65
N ILE A 530 -25.39 -17.20 3.04
CA ILE A 530 -25.17 -15.92 3.74
C ILE A 530 -26.47 -15.34 4.29
N LEU A 531 -27.57 -15.47 3.53
CA LEU A 531 -28.88 -14.93 3.89
C LEU A 531 -29.69 -15.87 4.80
N GLY A 532 -29.35 -17.17 4.83
CA GLY A 532 -30.02 -18.18 5.65
C GLY A 532 -31.48 -18.43 5.27
N GLN A 533 -31.93 -17.94 4.11
CA GLN A 533 -33.32 -18.04 3.62
C GLN A 533 -33.36 -18.23 2.11
N PRO A 534 -34.46 -18.80 1.57
CA PRO A 534 -34.70 -18.81 0.13
C PRO A 534 -34.69 -17.39 -0.45
N VAL A 535 -34.10 -17.22 -1.64
CA VAL A 535 -33.92 -15.93 -2.32
C VAL A 535 -34.62 -15.95 -3.68
N SER A 536 -35.09 -14.79 -4.15
CA SER A 536 -35.66 -14.69 -5.49
C SER A 536 -34.59 -14.78 -6.58
N PRO A 537 -34.93 -15.32 -7.77
CA PRO A 537 -34.02 -15.34 -8.92
C PRO A 537 -33.50 -13.96 -9.31
N GLN A 538 -34.35 -12.93 -9.17
CA GLN A 538 -33.98 -11.53 -9.44
C GLN A 538 -32.84 -11.05 -8.52
N LEU A 539 -32.91 -11.35 -7.22
CA LEU A 539 -31.84 -10.98 -6.28
C LEU A 539 -30.52 -11.70 -6.64
N VAL A 540 -30.61 -12.98 -6.98
CA VAL A 540 -29.45 -13.79 -7.38
C VAL A 540 -28.82 -13.22 -8.65
N GLU A 541 -29.60 -12.95 -9.69
CA GLU A 541 -29.13 -12.38 -10.95
C GLU A 541 -28.45 -11.02 -10.73
N VAL A 542 -29.05 -10.16 -9.91
CA VAL A 542 -28.53 -8.83 -9.60
C VAL A 542 -27.19 -8.90 -8.84
N VAL A 543 -27.02 -9.85 -7.93
CA VAL A 543 -25.75 -10.05 -7.20
C VAL A 543 -24.70 -10.70 -8.09
N LEU A 544 -25.04 -11.79 -8.81
CA LEU A 544 -24.09 -12.53 -9.62
C LEU A 544 -23.61 -11.74 -10.84
N SER A 545 -24.49 -10.98 -11.50
CA SER A 545 -24.12 -10.11 -12.62
C SER A 545 -23.14 -9.01 -12.20
N ARG A 546 -23.16 -8.58 -10.94
CA ARG A 546 -22.21 -7.60 -10.38
C ARG A 546 -20.94 -8.24 -9.83
N ALA A 547 -21.07 -9.37 -9.15
CA ALA A 547 -19.93 -10.04 -8.53
C ALA A 547 -19.08 -10.81 -9.55
N GLN A 548 -19.66 -11.23 -10.69
CA GLN A 548 -19.00 -12.01 -11.73
C GLN A 548 -18.29 -13.26 -11.15
N GLY A 549 -18.94 -13.93 -10.19
CA GLY A 549 -18.42 -15.13 -9.54
C GLY A 549 -17.30 -14.90 -8.51
N ASN A 550 -16.91 -13.65 -8.22
CA ASN A 550 -15.90 -13.36 -7.19
C ASN A 550 -16.52 -13.53 -5.77
N PRO A 551 -16.05 -14.48 -4.94
CA PRO A 551 -16.65 -14.77 -3.63
C PRO A 551 -16.69 -13.56 -2.68
N PHE A 552 -15.61 -12.76 -2.64
CA PHE A 552 -15.57 -11.55 -1.81
C PHE A 552 -16.64 -10.54 -2.26
N PHE A 553 -16.86 -10.40 -3.57
CA PHE A 553 -17.83 -9.44 -4.09
C PHE A 553 -19.25 -9.91 -3.77
N ILE A 554 -19.53 -11.22 -3.89
CA ILE A 554 -20.81 -11.81 -3.48
C ILE A 554 -21.07 -11.51 -2.00
N GLU A 555 -20.10 -11.82 -1.14
CA GLU A 555 -20.23 -11.66 0.32
C GLU A 555 -20.52 -10.20 0.70
N GLU A 556 -19.72 -9.27 0.18
CA GLU A 556 -19.86 -7.86 0.49
C GLU A 556 -21.15 -7.28 -0.10
N LEU A 557 -21.54 -7.62 -1.33
CA LEU A 557 -22.81 -7.16 -1.92
C LEU A 557 -24.01 -7.62 -1.10
N VAL A 558 -24.07 -8.91 -0.76
CA VAL A 558 -25.16 -9.46 0.07
C VAL A 558 -25.19 -8.79 1.44
N ARG A 559 -24.03 -8.57 2.06
CA ARG A 559 -23.94 -7.86 3.33
C ARG A 559 -24.41 -6.42 3.21
N GLY A 560 -23.98 -5.69 2.19
CA GLY A 560 -24.38 -4.31 1.93
C GLY A 560 -25.88 -4.18 1.76
N ILE A 561 -26.49 -5.04 0.94
CA ILE A 561 -27.94 -5.10 0.72
C ILE A 561 -28.71 -5.35 2.03
N ARG A 562 -28.17 -6.20 2.91
CA ARG A 562 -28.76 -6.47 4.24
C ARG A 562 -28.63 -5.28 5.18
N GLU A 563 -27.48 -4.61 5.19
CA GLU A 563 -27.23 -3.44 6.04
C GLU A 563 -28.06 -2.22 5.63
N THR A 564 -28.33 -2.03 4.34
CA THR A 564 -29.17 -0.93 3.83
C THR A 564 -30.67 -1.19 3.98
N GLY A 565 -31.08 -2.40 4.39
CA GLY A 565 -32.49 -2.78 4.49
C GLY A 565 -33.19 -2.90 3.12
N SER A 566 -32.41 -3.15 2.05
CA SER A 566 -32.89 -3.23 0.67
C SER A 566 -33.56 -4.57 0.33
N ILE A 567 -33.63 -5.51 1.27
CA ILE A 567 -34.34 -6.78 1.14
C ILE A 567 -35.59 -6.83 2.02
N VAL A 568 -36.64 -7.49 1.51
CA VAL A 568 -37.89 -7.76 2.22
C VAL A 568 -38.23 -9.25 2.09
N SER A 569 -38.83 -9.82 3.13
CA SER A 569 -39.34 -11.19 3.09
C SER A 569 -40.78 -11.16 2.58
N GLU A 570 -41.02 -11.69 1.39
CA GLU A 570 -42.34 -11.79 0.77
C GLU A 570 -42.55 -13.22 0.26
N GLY A 571 -43.66 -13.85 0.66
CA GLY A 571 -43.97 -15.22 0.21
C GLY A 571 -42.93 -16.28 0.64
N GLY A 572 -42.23 -16.05 1.76
CA GLY A 572 -41.20 -16.96 2.26
C GLY A 572 -39.86 -16.89 1.51
N GLN A 573 -39.68 -15.90 0.62
CA GLN A 573 -38.44 -15.62 -0.07
C GLN A 573 -37.97 -14.19 0.18
N LEU A 574 -36.66 -13.99 0.21
CA LEU A 574 -36.06 -12.65 0.23
C LEU A 574 -36.06 -12.06 -1.19
N ARG A 575 -36.60 -10.85 -1.29
CA ARG A 575 -36.69 -10.06 -2.53
C ARG A 575 -36.10 -8.67 -2.35
N LEU A 576 -35.66 -8.06 -3.44
CA LEU A 576 -35.24 -6.67 -3.45
C LEU A 576 -36.44 -5.74 -3.31
N ARG A 577 -36.32 -4.73 -2.44
CA ARG A 577 -37.34 -3.68 -2.25
C ARG A 577 -37.36 -2.68 -3.41
N THR A 578 -36.20 -2.44 -4.03
CA THR A 578 -36.00 -1.49 -5.13
C THR A 578 -35.48 -2.18 -6.38
N SER A 579 -35.44 -1.46 -7.51
CA SER A 579 -34.81 -1.95 -8.73
C SER A 579 -33.36 -2.34 -8.48
N GLY A 580 -32.91 -3.41 -9.14
CA GLY A 580 -31.54 -3.91 -9.03
C GLY A 580 -30.49 -2.85 -9.36
N ASP A 581 -30.78 -1.86 -10.19
CA ASP A 581 -29.84 -0.79 -10.59
C ASP A 581 -29.53 0.22 -9.48
N GLU A 582 -30.38 0.36 -8.47
CA GLU A 582 -30.17 1.31 -7.36
C GLU A 582 -29.24 0.78 -6.26
N ILE A 583 -28.83 -0.49 -6.34
CA ILE A 583 -27.95 -1.10 -5.34
C ILE A 583 -26.53 -0.55 -5.53
N SER A 584 -26.11 0.33 -4.62
CA SER A 584 -24.74 0.82 -4.55
C SER A 584 -23.78 -0.26 -4.05
N PHE A 585 -22.59 -0.34 -4.65
CA PHE A 585 -21.52 -1.22 -4.18
C PHE A 585 -21.01 -0.80 -2.79
N PRO A 586 -20.81 -1.75 -1.85
CA PRO A 586 -20.13 -1.47 -0.58
C PRO A 586 -18.72 -0.91 -0.79
N ARG A 587 -18.29 -0.04 0.13
CA ARG A 587 -16.96 0.61 0.11
C ARG A 587 -15.81 -0.40 0.03
N THR A 588 -15.92 -1.51 0.75
CA THR A 588 -14.93 -2.59 0.78
C THR A 588 -14.62 -3.17 -0.60
N ILE A 589 -15.61 -3.23 -1.51
CA ILE A 589 -15.39 -3.66 -2.90
C ILE A 589 -14.81 -2.53 -3.74
N GLN A 590 -15.27 -1.29 -3.51
CA GLN A 590 -14.75 -0.10 -4.20
C GLN A 590 -13.25 0.03 -3.97
N ASP A 591 -12.78 -0.08 -2.73
CA ASP A 591 -11.37 0.02 -2.36
C ASP A 591 -10.49 -1.00 -3.12
N VAL A 592 -10.99 -2.22 -3.36
CA VAL A 592 -10.26 -3.27 -4.08
C VAL A 592 -10.14 -2.93 -5.57
N VAL A 593 -11.23 -2.46 -6.18
CA VAL A 593 -11.24 -2.08 -7.60
C VAL A 593 -10.42 -0.81 -7.82
N LEU A 594 -10.61 0.22 -7.00
CA LEU A 594 -9.89 1.49 -7.06
C LEU A 594 -8.39 1.29 -6.89
N ALA A 595 -7.94 0.46 -5.94
CA ALA A 595 -6.51 0.15 -5.80
C ALA A 595 -5.91 -0.49 -7.07
N ARG A 596 -6.70 -1.25 -7.82
CA ARG A 596 -6.29 -1.86 -9.10
C ARG A 596 -6.22 -0.79 -10.20
N LEU A 597 -7.22 0.07 -10.31
CA LEU A 597 -7.23 1.21 -11.24
C LEU A 597 -6.07 2.17 -10.95
N ASP A 598 -5.77 2.41 -9.68
CA ASP A 598 -4.73 3.33 -9.26
C ASP A 598 -3.31 2.82 -9.48
N ALA A 599 -3.15 1.50 -9.64
CA ALA A 599 -1.89 0.88 -10.01
C ALA A 599 -1.60 0.98 -11.52
N LEU A 600 -2.58 1.39 -12.34
CA LEU A 600 -2.40 1.52 -13.77
C LEU A 600 -1.47 2.68 -14.13
N PRO A 601 -0.55 2.47 -15.10
CA PRO A 601 0.17 3.55 -15.75
C PRO A 601 -0.78 4.64 -16.29
N PRO A 602 -0.39 5.92 -16.29
CA PRO A 602 -1.26 7.02 -16.73
C PRO A 602 -1.83 6.84 -18.15
N HIS A 603 -1.04 6.30 -19.08
CA HIS A 603 -1.46 6.07 -20.47
C HIS A 603 -2.53 4.98 -20.60
N LEU A 604 -2.52 3.94 -19.74
CA LEU A 604 -3.58 2.92 -19.71
C LEU A 604 -4.85 3.44 -19.01
N ARG A 605 -4.68 4.31 -18.01
CA ARG A 605 -5.82 4.92 -17.30
C ARG A 605 -6.66 5.81 -18.20
N GLU A 606 -6.03 6.57 -19.09
CA GLU A 606 -6.72 7.41 -20.06
C GLU A 606 -7.59 6.60 -21.02
N VAL A 607 -7.05 5.49 -21.55
CA VAL A 607 -7.79 4.53 -22.39
C VAL A 607 -8.98 3.96 -21.63
N LEU A 608 -8.76 3.55 -20.37
CA LEU A 608 -9.82 2.97 -19.54
C LEU A 608 -10.93 3.97 -19.20
N GLN A 609 -10.58 5.24 -18.90
CA GLN A 609 -11.56 6.30 -18.62
C GLN A 609 -12.40 6.62 -19.85
N ALA A 610 -11.79 6.71 -21.03
CA ALA A 610 -12.51 6.89 -22.30
C ALA A 610 -13.45 5.70 -22.59
N ALA A 611 -12.95 4.47 -22.45
CA ALA A 611 -13.75 3.25 -22.60
C ALA A 611 -14.93 3.21 -21.60
N ALA A 612 -14.73 3.68 -20.37
CA ALA A 612 -15.77 3.71 -19.35
C ALA A 612 -16.91 4.69 -19.67
N VAL A 613 -16.64 5.75 -20.46
CA VAL A 613 -17.68 6.67 -20.96
C VAL A 613 -18.49 6.03 -22.08
N ILE A 614 -17.87 5.26 -22.96
CA ILE A 614 -18.56 4.54 -24.05
C ILE A 614 -19.54 3.52 -23.47
N GLY A 615 -19.08 2.65 -22.57
CA GLY A 615 -19.94 1.67 -21.91
C GLY A 615 -19.24 0.37 -21.51
N PRO A 616 -19.99 -0.61 -20.98
CA PRO A 616 -19.44 -1.89 -20.53
C PRO A 616 -18.90 -2.78 -21.66
N ARG A 617 -19.30 -2.49 -22.90
CA ARG A 617 -18.78 -3.07 -24.15
C ARG A 617 -18.54 -1.94 -25.13
N PHE A 618 -17.47 -2.03 -25.91
CA PHE A 618 -17.08 -0.99 -26.85
C PHE A 618 -16.24 -1.56 -28.00
N ASP A 619 -16.26 -0.90 -29.14
CA ASP A 619 -15.43 -1.23 -30.29
C ASP A 619 -14.10 -0.47 -30.23
N CYS A 620 -13.02 -1.13 -30.66
CA CYS A 620 -11.68 -0.53 -30.68
C CYS A 620 -11.62 0.73 -31.56
N ASP A 621 -12.29 0.71 -32.72
CA ASP A 621 -12.32 1.85 -33.65
C ASP A 621 -13.00 3.08 -33.05
N LEU A 622 -14.09 2.87 -32.30
CA LEU A 622 -14.80 3.95 -31.61
C LEU A 622 -13.91 4.55 -30.52
N LEU A 623 -13.24 3.70 -29.75
CA LEU A 623 -12.31 4.16 -28.70
C LEU A 623 -11.12 4.93 -29.28
N ALA A 624 -10.57 4.50 -30.41
CA ALA A 624 -9.52 5.22 -31.11
C ALA A 624 -9.98 6.60 -31.60
N GLY A 625 -11.22 6.69 -32.12
CA GLY A 625 -11.84 7.97 -32.49
C GLY A 625 -12.00 8.95 -31.31
N VAL A 626 -12.33 8.44 -30.12
CA VAL A 626 -12.46 9.26 -28.89
C VAL A 626 -11.11 9.77 -28.38
N LEU A 627 -10.06 8.96 -28.50
CA LEU A 627 -8.72 9.29 -28.03
C LEU A 627 -7.95 10.17 -29.01
N GLY A 628 -8.32 10.16 -30.30
CA GLY A 628 -7.67 10.96 -31.34
C GLY A 628 -6.29 10.42 -31.78
N GLU A 629 -5.91 9.22 -31.32
CA GLU A 629 -4.65 8.54 -31.66
C GLU A 629 -4.95 7.09 -32.12
N ALA A 630 -4.44 6.69 -33.30
CA ALA A 630 -4.68 5.37 -33.87
C ALA A 630 -3.60 4.28 -33.58
N PRO A 631 -2.28 4.55 -33.54
CA PRO A 631 -1.30 3.45 -33.63
C PRO A 631 -0.96 2.71 -32.31
N ASP A 632 -1.65 2.95 -31.19
CA ASP A 632 -1.26 2.34 -29.89
C ASP A 632 -2.46 1.88 -29.02
N VAL A 633 -3.70 2.03 -29.50
CA VAL A 633 -4.88 1.65 -28.69
C VAL A 633 -4.97 0.14 -28.51
N GLU A 634 -4.74 -0.65 -29.56
CA GLU A 634 -4.78 -2.11 -29.49
C GLU A 634 -3.71 -2.69 -28.55
N ALA A 635 -2.49 -2.16 -28.57
CA ALA A 635 -1.42 -2.58 -27.66
C ALA A 635 -1.78 -2.26 -26.19
N ARG A 636 -2.29 -1.05 -25.92
CA ARG A 636 -2.78 -0.68 -24.58
C ARG A 636 -3.98 -1.52 -24.12
N LEU A 637 -4.87 -1.93 -25.04
CA LEU A 637 -5.96 -2.85 -24.74
C LEU A 637 -5.46 -4.27 -24.43
N ALA A 638 -4.42 -4.73 -25.13
CA ALA A 638 -3.75 -5.99 -24.82
C ALA A 638 -3.08 -5.95 -23.44
N ASP A 639 -2.38 -4.86 -23.08
CA ASP A 639 -1.83 -4.66 -21.74
C ASP A 639 -2.93 -4.71 -20.66
N LEU A 640 -4.06 -4.04 -20.91
CA LEU A 640 -5.22 -4.07 -20.01
C LEU A 640 -5.85 -5.48 -19.92
N GLN A 641 -5.73 -6.31 -20.96
CA GLN A 641 -6.16 -7.70 -20.96
C GLN A 641 -5.22 -8.61 -20.16
N GLU A 642 -3.90 -8.44 -20.31
CA GLU A 642 -2.91 -9.15 -19.48
C GLU A 642 -3.09 -8.81 -17.99
N MET A 643 -3.53 -7.59 -17.70
CA MET A 643 -3.91 -7.16 -16.36
C MET A 643 -5.32 -7.61 -15.92
N GLU A 644 -6.04 -8.40 -16.74
CA GLU A 644 -7.40 -8.92 -16.51
C GLU A 644 -8.47 -7.82 -16.25
N ILE A 645 -8.27 -6.62 -16.81
CA ILE A 645 -9.19 -5.47 -16.68
C ILE A 645 -10.22 -5.46 -17.81
N LEU A 646 -9.78 -5.82 -19.01
CA LEU A 646 -10.60 -5.94 -20.20
C LEU A 646 -10.44 -7.34 -20.81
N TYR A 647 -11.40 -7.76 -21.62
CA TYR A 647 -11.29 -8.95 -22.45
C TYR A 647 -11.79 -8.66 -23.86
N ALA A 648 -11.12 -9.22 -24.85
CA ALA A 648 -11.68 -9.36 -26.18
C ALA A 648 -12.90 -10.30 -26.13
N SER A 649 -13.99 -9.91 -26.80
CA SER A 649 -15.20 -10.73 -26.88
C SER A 649 -15.02 -11.80 -27.96
N GLU A 650 -15.20 -13.09 -27.62
CA GLU A 650 -15.14 -14.17 -28.60
C GLU A 650 -16.38 -14.12 -29.51
N GLY A 651 -16.19 -13.95 -30.82
CA GLY A 651 -17.24 -14.24 -31.82
C GLY A 651 -17.68 -13.13 -32.79
N LYS A 652 -17.00 -11.97 -32.88
CA LYS A 652 -17.27 -10.98 -33.95
C LYS A 652 -16.03 -10.68 -34.80
N LEU A 653 -16.26 -10.39 -36.08
CA LEU A 653 -15.27 -9.94 -37.08
C LEU A 653 -14.74 -8.52 -36.84
N ARG A 654 -15.39 -7.74 -35.95
CA ARG A 654 -14.93 -6.43 -35.48
C ARG A 654 -14.58 -6.59 -34.00
N GLY A 655 -13.36 -6.25 -33.61
CA GLY A 655 -12.79 -6.48 -32.27
C GLY A 655 -13.54 -5.73 -31.16
N GLU A 656 -14.63 -6.32 -30.68
CA GLU A 656 -15.41 -5.83 -29.54
C GLU A 656 -14.68 -6.18 -28.23
N TRP A 657 -14.50 -5.17 -27.38
CA TRP A 657 -13.88 -5.28 -26.08
C TRP A 657 -14.94 -5.11 -24.98
N ARG A 658 -14.73 -5.77 -23.85
CA ARG A 658 -15.59 -5.66 -22.68
C ARG A 658 -14.78 -5.53 -21.40
N PHE A 659 -15.34 -4.84 -20.42
CA PHE A 659 -14.78 -4.85 -19.07
C PHE A 659 -14.88 -6.26 -18.45
N SER A 660 -13.83 -6.67 -17.73
CA SER A 660 -13.84 -7.94 -17.00
C SER A 660 -14.93 -7.97 -15.93
N ASN A 661 -15.20 -6.80 -15.32
CA ASN A 661 -16.30 -6.60 -14.39
C ASN A 661 -16.95 -5.22 -14.60
N ARG A 662 -18.29 -5.14 -14.58
CA ARG A 662 -19.07 -3.88 -14.66
C ARG A 662 -18.63 -2.85 -13.61
N MET A 663 -18.17 -3.29 -12.45
CA MET A 663 -17.69 -2.40 -11.41
C MET A 663 -16.43 -1.63 -11.79
N ILE A 664 -15.51 -2.21 -12.57
CA ILE A 664 -14.32 -1.51 -13.07
C ILE A 664 -14.75 -0.33 -13.92
N GLN A 665 -15.72 -0.54 -14.81
CA GLN A 665 -16.30 0.52 -15.62
C GLN A 665 -16.98 1.60 -14.76
N GLU A 666 -17.85 1.20 -13.82
CA GLU A 666 -18.56 2.15 -12.97
C GLU A 666 -17.62 3.00 -12.11
N MET A 667 -16.56 2.40 -11.56
CA MET A 667 -15.56 3.10 -10.75
C MET A 667 -14.72 4.05 -11.60
N ALA A 668 -14.18 3.57 -12.74
CA ALA A 668 -13.47 4.43 -13.69
C ALA A 668 -14.33 5.62 -14.14
N TYR A 669 -15.64 5.41 -14.31
CA TYR A 669 -16.58 6.49 -14.61
C TYR A 669 -16.81 7.43 -13.41
N LYS A 670 -17.02 6.90 -12.20
CA LYS A 670 -17.34 7.65 -10.98
C LYS A 670 -16.17 8.50 -10.45
N GLU A 671 -14.92 8.08 -10.64
CA GLU A 671 -13.74 8.87 -10.22
C GLU A 671 -13.58 10.18 -11.00
N MET A 672 -14.00 10.21 -12.28
CA MET A 672 -13.88 11.39 -13.12
C MET A 672 -14.73 12.56 -12.61
N LEU A 673 -14.17 13.77 -12.67
CA LEU A 673 -14.92 15.00 -12.43
C LEU A 673 -15.96 15.26 -13.52
N ARG A 674 -17.01 16.01 -13.17
CA ARG A 674 -18.11 16.35 -14.10
C ARG A 674 -17.60 17.02 -15.38
N GLY A 675 -16.62 17.92 -15.29
CA GLY A 675 -16.03 18.60 -16.45
C GLY A 675 -15.34 17.62 -17.42
N GLN A 676 -14.53 16.71 -16.88
CA GLN A 676 -13.85 15.69 -17.69
C GLN A 676 -14.85 14.76 -18.38
N ARG A 677 -15.91 14.34 -17.68
CA ARG A 677 -16.97 13.52 -18.28
C ARG A 677 -17.66 14.23 -19.43
N ALA A 678 -17.96 15.52 -19.29
CA ALA A 678 -18.62 16.28 -20.34
C ALA A 678 -17.77 16.29 -21.63
N VAL A 679 -16.46 16.53 -21.50
CA VAL A 679 -15.53 16.51 -22.64
C VAL A 679 -15.46 15.12 -23.30
N LEU A 680 -15.36 14.05 -22.52
CA LEU A 680 -15.32 12.70 -23.08
C LEU A 680 -16.65 12.29 -23.72
N HIS A 681 -17.80 12.67 -23.13
CA HIS A 681 -19.12 12.44 -23.74
C HIS A 681 -19.27 13.17 -25.08
N GLU A 682 -18.78 14.41 -25.16
CA GLU A 682 -18.75 15.17 -26.41
C GLU A 682 -17.90 14.48 -27.48
N ARG A 683 -16.70 14.01 -27.13
CA ARG A 683 -15.82 13.26 -28.05
C ARG A 683 -16.43 11.94 -28.50
N VAL A 684 -17.10 11.21 -27.59
CA VAL A 684 -17.85 10.00 -27.94
C VAL A 684 -18.96 10.32 -28.94
N GLY A 685 -19.72 11.40 -28.73
CA GLY A 685 -20.72 11.87 -29.68
C GLY A 685 -20.12 12.14 -31.07
N MET A 686 -19.04 12.92 -31.12
CA MET A 686 -18.33 13.24 -32.38
C MET A 686 -17.80 11.99 -33.08
N ALA A 687 -17.24 11.03 -32.34
CA ALA A 687 -16.71 9.80 -32.90
C ALA A 687 -17.83 8.92 -33.49
N ILE A 688 -18.98 8.82 -32.82
CA ILE A 688 -20.18 8.12 -33.33
C ILE A 688 -20.71 8.80 -34.59
N GLU A 689 -20.73 10.13 -34.65
CA GLU A 689 -21.18 10.89 -35.83
C GLU A 689 -20.24 10.75 -37.03
N SER A 690 -18.97 10.43 -36.79
CA SER A 690 -17.93 10.28 -37.82
C SER A 690 -17.79 8.87 -38.42
N GLN A 691 -18.50 7.88 -37.85
CA GLN A 691 -18.58 6.49 -38.33
C GLN A 691 -19.78 6.28 -39.24
#